data_AF-B1X4P8-F1
#
_entry.id   AF-B1X4P8-F1
#
_cell.length_a   1.000
_cell.length_b   1.000
_cell.length_c   1.000
_cell.angle_alpha   90.00
_cell.angle_beta   90.00
_cell.angle_gamma   90.00
#
_symmetry.space_group_name_H-M   'P 1'
#
loop_
_entity.id
_entity.type
_entity.pdbx_description
1 polymer ?
#
loop_
_entity_poly.entity_id
_entity_poly.type
_entity_poly.pdbx_seq_one_letter_code
_entity_poly.pdbx_strand_id
1 'polypeptide(L)'
;MQTKKENQHLILAGGGHSHILVLRYWSMQPAKRPEGLITLVSRHSTSIYSGMIPGLISHIYKRSECEIDLRKLCRLAKVSFIRAEITGLNIVTRELRLISETFLRPCIRWDLLSLDIGTESISIKISNTINRYIDTRKSNLKTVENLSYLESKKLNPDLLPIKPIGFFLDWLDKRITKTNAIVIGGGAAGVEVALALKYRWRNRVIQLRVLPIPGTDPKSSFKPSLNLGTAVANNIAINHIKEAGIELLDISSPISPNVFEWIIIVCAGSKVPQWLAKSGLPTGDQDRIITNIDLEVKGHPGIFASGDCGIIAISPRPASGVWAVRSSSILANNLYCAFYKKALKNWYPHNRSLQLLGQGKRNALAIWGPFAFSPNRFLWRLKEIIDRRFIRYFALMKSMQPQISTAKNNYITNSTMACRGCAAKLPSGTLESALRRLNGSRYINLDRINTNVTAEDAHVVTRTRMGSILLQSVDGFPALISDPWLNGRLTTLHACSDLWACGADVRSLQALVTLPKNNSSLQEELLFQTLEGIISVINSTGGKLIGGHTLENRDNSLANHKILTNNHLTPISEDLQVSLIINGQCPKDCFWPKGGFKHEDSLILSHPIGTGALFAAAMVNAAKPDWIDSAIEGMQQNQSSIVEILAHYSVNAATDITGFGLLGHLGEMLKASNPADLWERKISELVVNLDYLSIQTFPGVNELIKCGFTSTLALPNRIYWQLIEQGMIKISLPNSVSIDSFLEVLIDPQTCGPILISLPKTEAQHALVDLHANGFKNAKIIGKVERRKEI
;
A
#
# COMPACT_ATOMS: atom_id res chain seq x y z
N MET A 1 -34.82 27.65 10.52
CA MET A 1 -34.09 27.21 9.31
C MET A 1 -33.02 26.21 9.73
N GLN A 2 -33.27 24.90 9.60
CA GLN A 2 -32.21 23.89 9.76
C GLN A 2 -31.22 24.07 8.61
N THR A 3 -30.01 24.56 8.91
CA THR A 3 -28.89 24.54 7.97
C THR A 3 -28.72 23.10 7.50
N LYS A 4 -29.02 22.84 6.22
CA LYS A 4 -28.79 21.55 5.56
C LYS A 4 -27.40 21.06 5.97
N LYS A 5 -27.31 19.88 6.58
CA LYS A 5 -26.05 19.16 6.76
C LYS A 5 -25.52 18.85 5.37
N GLU A 6 -24.70 19.74 4.80
CA GLU A 6 -23.98 19.45 3.58
C GLU A 6 -22.87 18.45 3.96
N ASN A 7 -23.01 17.20 3.51
CA ASN A 7 -21.96 16.20 3.70
C ASN A 7 -20.71 16.64 2.92
N GLN A 8 -19.66 17.07 3.61
CA GLN A 8 -18.43 17.55 2.96
C GLN A 8 -17.40 16.44 2.74
N HIS A 9 -16.49 16.65 1.79
CA HIS A 9 -15.26 15.88 1.64
C HIS A 9 -14.11 16.51 2.43
N LEU A 10 -13.69 15.85 3.51
CA LEU A 10 -12.48 16.20 4.25
C LEU A 10 -11.29 15.32 3.80
N ILE A 11 -10.23 15.94 3.29
CA ILE A 11 -8.97 15.25 3.01
C ILE A 11 -7.97 15.47 4.15
N LEU A 12 -7.48 14.37 4.70
CA LEU A 12 -6.28 14.31 5.52
C LEU A 12 -5.08 13.99 4.61
N ALA A 13 -4.31 15.00 4.23
CA ALA A 13 -3.13 14.86 3.40
C ALA A 13 -1.91 14.52 4.27
N GLY A 14 -1.44 13.27 4.18
CA GLY A 14 -0.28 12.74 4.88
C GLY A 14 -0.59 11.97 6.16
N GLY A 15 0.05 10.82 6.37
CA GLY A 15 -0.08 9.99 7.57
C GLY A 15 0.84 10.42 8.73
N GLY A 16 1.04 11.72 8.94
CA GLY A 16 1.91 12.24 10.00
C GLY A 16 1.37 12.04 11.42
N HIS A 17 2.16 12.46 12.41
CA HIS A 17 1.87 12.20 13.83
C HIS A 17 0.56 12.85 14.32
N SER A 18 0.18 13.99 13.75
CA SER A 18 -1.06 14.67 14.12
C SER A 18 -2.26 13.93 13.54
N HIS A 19 -2.23 13.53 12.26
CA HIS A 19 -3.33 12.79 11.63
C HIS A 19 -3.54 11.39 12.21
N ILE A 20 -2.48 10.62 12.51
CA ILE A 20 -2.67 9.30 13.16
C ILE A 20 -3.37 9.44 14.52
N LEU A 21 -3.10 10.52 15.26
CA LEU A 21 -3.76 10.77 16.55
C LEU A 21 -5.19 11.28 16.38
N VAL A 22 -5.47 12.06 15.33
CA VAL A 22 -6.84 12.43 14.93
C VAL A 22 -7.67 11.18 14.63
N LEU A 23 -7.15 10.26 13.81
CA LEU A 23 -7.82 9.00 13.49
C LEU A 23 -8.06 8.16 14.74
N ARG A 24 -7.07 8.06 15.63
CA ARG A 24 -7.22 7.40 16.91
C ARG A 24 -8.30 8.06 17.77
N TYR A 25 -8.32 9.39 17.84
CA TYR A 25 -9.31 10.15 18.59
C TYR A 25 -10.73 9.85 18.10
N TRP A 26 -10.96 9.87 16.79
CA TRP A 26 -12.24 9.52 16.19
C TRP A 26 -12.62 8.05 16.38
N SER A 27 -11.65 7.13 16.34
CA SER A 27 -11.89 5.71 16.64
C SER A 27 -12.35 5.50 18.08
N MET A 28 -11.81 6.28 19.03
CA MET A 28 -12.21 6.22 20.44
C MET A 28 -13.48 7.01 20.76
N GLN A 29 -13.79 8.03 19.97
CA GLN A 29 -14.96 8.90 20.14
C GLN A 29 -15.68 9.05 18.80
N PRO A 30 -16.38 8.01 18.31
CA PRO A 30 -17.01 8.03 16.98
C PRO A 30 -18.00 9.19 16.78
N ALA A 31 -18.67 9.63 17.84
CA ALA A 31 -19.59 10.78 17.80
C ALA A 31 -18.93 12.12 17.46
N LYS A 32 -17.59 12.22 17.57
CA LYS A 32 -16.80 13.42 17.22
C LYS A 32 -16.15 13.33 15.84
N ARG A 33 -16.31 12.21 15.15
CA ARG A 33 -15.94 12.07 13.75
C ARG A 33 -17.01 12.77 12.89
N PRO A 34 -16.64 13.62 11.93
CA PRO A 34 -17.60 14.17 10.97
C PRO A 34 -18.37 13.09 10.19
N GLU A 35 -19.65 13.36 9.88
CA GLU A 35 -20.56 12.43 9.19
C GLU A 35 -20.34 12.34 7.66
N GLY A 36 -19.40 13.12 7.09
CA GLY A 36 -19.11 13.15 5.64
C GLY A 36 -18.07 12.13 5.16
N LEU A 37 -17.67 12.27 3.90
CA LEU A 37 -16.55 11.52 3.32
C LEU A 37 -15.25 12.07 3.89
N ILE A 38 -14.44 11.20 4.48
CA ILE A 38 -13.12 11.56 4.99
C ILE A 38 -12.11 10.61 4.35
N THR A 39 -11.05 11.17 3.78
CA THR A 39 -10.01 10.41 3.08
C THR A 39 -8.64 10.74 3.64
N LEU A 40 -7.88 9.73 4.08
CA LEU A 40 -6.44 9.85 4.32
C LEU A 40 -5.70 9.50 3.03
N VAL A 41 -4.87 10.43 2.56
CA VAL A 41 -3.93 10.19 1.46
C VAL A 41 -2.52 10.09 2.03
N SER A 42 -1.83 8.98 1.81
CA SER A 42 -0.46 8.77 2.29
C SER A 42 0.36 7.98 1.28
N ARG A 43 1.64 8.30 1.14
CA ARG A 43 2.56 7.57 0.26
C ARG A 43 2.76 6.11 0.67
N HIS A 44 2.71 5.85 1.97
CA HIS A 44 2.91 4.52 2.55
C HIS A 44 1.68 4.08 3.33
N SER A 45 1.47 2.76 3.43
CA SER A 45 0.43 2.12 4.26
C SER A 45 0.78 2.10 5.76
N THR A 46 2.02 2.45 6.10
CA THR A 46 2.51 2.61 7.47
C THR A 46 3.05 4.02 7.70
N SER A 47 2.99 4.45 8.97
CA SER A 47 3.67 5.65 9.45
C SER A 47 4.73 5.25 10.45
N ILE A 48 5.98 5.71 10.27
CA ILE A 48 7.09 5.37 11.16
C ILE A 48 7.16 6.40 12.29
N TYR A 49 7.16 5.91 13.53
CA TYR A 49 7.31 6.74 14.71
C TYR A 49 8.75 7.26 14.83
N SER A 50 8.93 8.54 14.48
CA SER A 50 10.24 9.20 14.40
C SER A 50 11.06 9.13 15.70
N GLY A 51 10.41 9.08 16.87
CA GLY A 51 11.07 9.00 18.18
C GLY A 51 11.90 7.72 18.39
N MET A 52 11.57 6.62 17.70
CA MET A 52 12.27 5.34 17.81
C MET A 52 13.35 5.13 16.74
N ILE A 53 13.52 6.05 15.79
CA ILE A 53 14.46 5.92 14.67
C ILE A 53 15.91 5.69 15.10
N PRO A 54 16.47 6.39 16.10
CA PRO A 54 17.83 6.11 16.56
C PRO A 54 17.98 4.68 17.10
N GLY A 55 16.95 4.16 17.77
CA GLY A 55 16.89 2.76 18.22
C GLY A 55 16.81 1.77 17.07
N LEU A 56 16.08 2.11 15.99
CA LEU A 56 15.99 1.30 14.78
C LEU A 56 17.32 1.26 14.00
N ILE A 57 17.96 2.42 13.79
CA ILE A 57 19.28 2.53 13.16
C ILE A 57 20.30 1.66 13.90
N SER A 58 20.26 1.69 15.23
CA SER A 58 21.16 0.94 16.12
C SER A 58 20.76 -0.53 16.34
N HIS A 59 19.74 -1.05 15.63
CA HIS A 59 19.21 -2.41 15.76
C HIS A 59 18.67 -2.78 17.16
N ILE A 60 18.30 -1.80 17.98
CA ILE A 60 17.61 -2.04 19.25
C ILE A 60 16.15 -2.44 19.01
N TYR A 61 15.52 -1.88 17.97
CA TYR A 61 14.15 -2.18 17.56
C TYR A 61 14.13 -2.80 16.17
N LYS A 62 13.15 -3.66 15.90
CA LYS A 62 12.79 -4.04 14.53
C LYS A 62 11.91 -2.96 13.91
N ARG A 63 11.97 -2.81 12.57
CA ARG A 63 11.16 -1.81 11.85
C ARG A 63 9.67 -1.95 12.14
N SER A 64 9.17 -3.18 12.17
CA SER A 64 7.77 -3.49 12.50
C SER A 64 7.34 -3.05 13.92
N GLU A 65 8.28 -2.83 14.85
CA GLU A 65 7.97 -2.29 16.20
C GLU A 65 7.82 -0.76 16.19
N CYS A 66 8.26 -0.09 15.13
CA CYS A 66 8.25 1.37 14.99
C CYS A 66 7.15 1.86 14.04
N GLU A 67 6.48 0.95 13.34
CA GLU A 67 5.47 1.26 12.32
C GLU A 67 4.05 1.24 12.88
N ILE A 68 3.23 2.14 12.36
CA ILE A 68 1.82 2.27 12.69
C ILE A 68 1.02 2.01 11.41
N ASP A 69 0.16 1.01 11.45
CA ASP A 69 -0.70 0.60 10.33
C ASP A 69 -1.80 1.66 10.08
N LEU A 70 -1.67 2.38 8.96
CA LEU A 70 -2.62 3.41 8.56
C LEU A 70 -3.91 2.81 8.00
N ARG A 71 -3.87 1.65 7.34
CA ARG A 71 -5.06 0.98 6.79
C ARG A 71 -6.00 0.56 7.92
N LYS A 72 -5.46 -0.12 8.94
CA LYS A 72 -6.19 -0.51 10.15
C LYS A 72 -6.76 0.71 10.86
N LEU A 73 -5.94 1.75 11.05
CA LEU A 73 -6.33 2.94 11.78
C LEU A 73 -7.43 3.73 11.06
N CYS A 74 -7.34 3.85 9.74
CA CYS A 74 -8.39 4.45 8.91
C CYS A 74 -9.70 3.69 9.00
N ARG A 75 -9.66 2.34 8.90
CA ARG A 75 -10.86 1.50 9.03
C ARG A 75 -11.56 1.68 10.39
N LEU A 76 -10.79 1.65 11.49
CA LEU A 76 -11.32 1.88 12.83
C LEU A 76 -11.94 3.29 12.99
N ALA A 77 -11.41 4.28 12.26
CA ALA A 77 -11.92 5.65 12.23
C ALA A 77 -12.99 5.89 11.15
N LYS A 78 -13.39 4.86 10.38
CA LYS A 78 -14.28 4.94 9.20
C LYS A 78 -13.81 5.92 8.12
N VAL A 79 -12.50 6.07 7.97
CA VAL A 79 -11.84 6.96 7.00
C VAL A 79 -11.38 6.13 5.80
N SER A 80 -11.61 6.64 4.60
CA SER A 80 -11.12 6.02 3.37
C SER A 80 -9.61 6.18 3.27
N PHE A 81 -8.89 5.14 2.86
CA PHE A 81 -7.44 5.18 2.74
C PHE A 81 -7.00 5.09 1.30
N ILE A 82 -6.19 6.05 0.86
CA ILE A 82 -5.60 6.13 -0.47
C ILE A 82 -4.08 6.09 -0.33
N ARG A 83 -3.46 5.03 -0.87
CA ARG A 83 -2.00 4.96 -1.02
C ARG A 83 -1.60 5.70 -2.30
N ALA A 84 -1.07 6.91 -2.16
CA ALA A 84 -0.59 7.72 -3.25
C ALA A 84 0.40 8.79 -2.76
N GLU A 85 1.30 9.23 -3.63
CA GLU A 85 2.16 10.39 -3.40
C GLU A 85 1.43 11.67 -3.82
N ILE A 86 1.45 12.66 -2.93
CA ILE A 86 0.90 13.99 -3.20
C ILE A 86 2.00 14.82 -3.85
N THR A 87 1.74 15.37 -5.03
CA THR A 87 2.73 16.10 -5.82
C THR A 87 2.34 17.55 -6.10
N GLY A 88 1.14 17.96 -5.71
CA GLY A 88 0.69 19.33 -5.90
C GLY A 88 -0.65 19.60 -5.22
N LEU A 89 -0.88 20.89 -4.97
CA LEU A 89 -2.12 21.42 -4.39
C LEU A 89 -2.56 22.62 -5.23
N ASN A 90 -3.80 22.60 -5.71
CA ASN A 90 -4.43 23.76 -6.31
C ASN A 90 -5.48 24.31 -5.35
N ILE A 91 -5.22 25.49 -4.79
CA ILE A 91 -6.11 26.14 -3.82
C ILE A 91 -7.35 26.77 -4.47
N VAL A 92 -7.27 27.11 -5.77
CA VAL A 92 -8.37 27.76 -6.50
C VAL A 92 -9.40 26.71 -6.92
N THR A 93 -8.95 25.62 -7.54
CA THR A 93 -9.83 24.50 -7.94
C THR A 93 -10.12 23.53 -6.81
N ARG A 94 -9.43 23.68 -5.66
CA ARG A 94 -9.50 22.78 -4.49
C ARG A 94 -9.22 21.33 -4.83
N GLU A 95 -8.12 21.12 -5.53
CA GLU A 95 -7.71 19.81 -6.03
C GLU A 95 -6.34 19.41 -5.49
N LEU A 96 -6.22 18.14 -5.12
CA LEU A 96 -4.98 17.51 -4.71
C LEU A 96 -4.46 16.64 -5.85
N ARG A 97 -3.25 16.91 -6.34
CA ARG A 97 -2.60 16.14 -7.41
C ARG A 97 -1.90 14.93 -6.82
N LEU A 98 -2.20 13.76 -7.38
CA LEU A 98 -1.73 12.48 -6.90
C LEU A 98 -0.97 11.72 -7.98
N ILE A 99 0.05 10.97 -7.55
CA ILE A 99 0.75 9.98 -8.38
C ILE A 99 0.80 8.68 -7.60
N SER A 100 0.57 7.55 -8.28
CA SER A 100 0.90 6.22 -7.78
C SER A 100 2.24 5.79 -8.40
N GLU A 101 2.97 4.89 -7.75
CA GLU A 101 4.32 4.47 -8.18
C GLU A 101 4.39 4.11 -9.67
N THR A 102 3.34 3.50 -10.22
CA THR A 102 3.27 3.04 -11.61
C THR A 102 2.22 3.75 -12.47
N PHE A 103 1.38 4.63 -11.89
CA PHE A 103 0.23 5.22 -12.59
C PHE A 103 0.03 6.70 -12.25
N LEU A 104 -0.29 7.50 -13.27
CA LEU A 104 -0.89 8.82 -13.07
C LEU A 104 -2.30 8.63 -12.50
N ARG A 105 -2.65 9.43 -11.51
CA ARG A 105 -3.97 9.40 -10.89
C ARG A 105 -4.73 10.69 -11.19
N PRO A 106 -6.07 10.64 -11.28
CA PRO A 106 -6.86 11.85 -11.28
C PRO A 106 -6.65 12.63 -9.98
N CYS A 107 -6.87 13.94 -10.05
CA CYS A 107 -6.87 14.77 -8.84
C CYS A 107 -8.07 14.40 -7.96
N ILE A 108 -7.96 14.65 -6.65
CA ILE A 108 -9.10 14.52 -5.73
C ILE A 108 -9.51 15.91 -5.26
N ARG A 109 -10.81 16.21 -5.34
CA ARG A 109 -11.38 17.48 -4.85
C ARG A 109 -11.61 17.44 -3.35
N TRP A 110 -11.63 18.60 -2.71
CA TRP A 110 -11.89 18.70 -1.27
C TRP A 110 -12.73 19.93 -0.91
N ASP A 111 -13.51 19.79 0.15
CA ASP A 111 -14.20 20.90 0.81
C ASP A 111 -13.38 21.43 1.97
N LEU A 112 -12.75 20.51 2.71
CA LEU A 112 -11.82 20.77 3.80
C LEU A 112 -10.52 20.00 3.59
N LEU A 113 -9.40 20.63 3.92
CA LEU A 113 -8.08 20.04 3.77
C LEU A 113 -7.29 20.18 5.07
N SER A 114 -6.69 19.08 5.52
CA SER A 114 -5.73 19.09 6.63
C SER A 114 -4.40 18.55 6.13
N LEU A 115 -3.32 19.30 6.34
CA LEU A 115 -1.96 18.96 5.93
C LEU A 115 -1.17 18.42 7.13
N ASP A 116 -0.60 17.23 6.98
CA ASP A 116 0.35 16.58 7.90
C ASP A 116 1.27 15.63 7.11
N ILE A 117 1.85 16.15 6.04
CA ILE A 117 2.68 15.42 5.07
C ILE A 117 4.15 15.24 5.50
N GLY A 118 4.52 15.76 6.67
CA GLY A 118 5.91 15.80 7.12
C GLY A 118 6.77 16.83 6.39
N THR A 119 8.07 16.56 6.30
CA THR A 119 9.08 17.48 5.77
C THR A 119 10.18 16.72 5.03
N GLU A 120 10.91 17.42 4.18
CA GLU A 120 12.11 16.97 3.47
C GLU A 120 13.36 17.60 4.09
N SER A 121 14.52 16.97 3.90
CA SER A 121 15.78 17.60 4.32
C SER A 121 16.08 18.82 3.46
N ILE A 122 16.67 19.85 4.08
CA ILE A 122 17.19 21.00 3.33
C ILE A 122 18.33 20.51 2.44
N SER A 123 18.20 20.74 1.13
CA SER A 123 19.30 20.50 0.20
C SER A 123 20.43 21.49 0.53
N ILE A 124 21.49 21.00 1.15
CA ILE A 124 22.74 21.74 1.21
C ILE A 124 23.34 21.64 -0.19
N LYS A 125 23.52 22.78 -0.89
CA LYS A 125 24.44 22.86 -2.04
C LYS A 125 25.86 22.63 -1.53
N ILE A 126 26.19 21.37 -1.22
CA ILE A 126 27.54 20.95 -0.82
C ILE A 126 28.52 21.33 -1.93
N SER A 127 28.07 21.36 -3.19
CA SER A 127 28.80 21.88 -4.34
C SER A 127 29.32 23.30 -4.18
N ASN A 128 28.58 24.25 -3.59
CA ASN A 128 29.10 25.62 -3.45
C ASN A 128 30.12 25.76 -2.31
N THR A 129 29.98 24.99 -1.23
CA THR A 129 30.95 24.98 -0.13
C THR A 129 32.24 24.26 -0.54
N ILE A 130 32.13 23.18 -1.32
CA ILE A 130 33.25 22.49 -1.95
C ILE A 130 33.89 23.36 -3.05
N ASN A 131 33.11 24.03 -3.91
CA ASN A 131 33.62 24.90 -4.97
C ASN A 131 34.29 26.17 -4.42
N ARG A 132 33.76 26.77 -3.33
CA ARG A 132 34.48 27.86 -2.62
C ARG A 132 35.78 27.40 -2.00
N TYR A 133 35.86 26.14 -1.56
CA TYR A 133 37.10 25.53 -1.06
C TYR A 133 38.12 25.28 -2.20
N ILE A 134 37.63 24.97 -3.41
CA ILE A 134 38.44 24.83 -4.63
C ILE A 134 39.00 26.20 -5.07
N ASP A 135 38.20 27.26 -5.05
CA ASP A 135 38.65 28.60 -5.48
C ASP A 135 39.59 29.27 -4.48
N THR A 136 39.44 29.03 -3.17
CA THR A 136 40.36 29.56 -2.15
C THR A 136 41.73 28.87 -2.12
N ARG A 137 41.88 27.69 -2.75
CA ARG A 137 43.17 26.99 -2.89
C ARG A 137 43.84 27.14 -4.25
N LYS A 138 43.25 27.86 -5.21
CA LYS A 138 43.94 28.21 -6.47
C LYS A 138 45.17 29.10 -6.28
N SER A 139 45.35 29.73 -5.12
CA SER A 139 46.48 30.62 -4.84
C SER A 139 47.71 29.92 -4.27
N ASN A 140 47.64 28.65 -3.82
CA ASN A 140 48.81 27.96 -3.25
C ASN A 140 48.78 26.46 -3.58
N LEU A 141 49.79 26.04 -4.36
CA LEU A 141 50.24 24.67 -4.70
C LEU A 141 49.85 24.14 -6.10
N LYS A 142 50.88 24.09 -6.94
CA LYS A 142 51.03 23.29 -8.16
C LYS A 142 50.91 21.79 -7.85
N THR A 143 49.71 21.25 -7.69
CA THR A 143 49.40 19.82 -7.92
C THR A 143 47.89 19.60 -7.86
N VAL A 144 47.17 19.94 -8.93
CA VAL A 144 45.76 19.54 -9.08
C VAL A 144 45.51 19.18 -10.55
N GLU A 145 45.92 17.99 -10.94
CA GLU A 145 45.46 17.35 -12.20
C GLU A 145 44.33 16.32 -11.96
N ASN A 146 43.89 16.09 -10.71
CA ASN A 146 42.97 14.98 -10.41
C ASN A 146 41.55 15.37 -9.96
N LEU A 147 41.11 16.63 -10.15
CA LEU A 147 39.73 17.04 -9.78
C LEU A 147 38.85 17.51 -10.95
N SER A 148 39.44 17.94 -12.07
CA SER A 148 38.76 18.01 -13.37
C SER A 148 38.31 16.61 -13.86
N TYR A 149 38.89 15.55 -13.29
CA TYR A 149 38.51 14.15 -13.51
C TYR A 149 37.21 13.72 -12.80
N LEU A 150 36.74 14.45 -11.77
CA LEU A 150 35.50 14.11 -11.05
C LEU A 150 34.24 14.65 -11.73
N GLU A 151 34.33 15.81 -12.38
CA GLU A 151 33.21 16.36 -13.17
C GLU A 151 33.03 15.62 -14.50
N SER A 152 34.11 15.12 -15.11
CA SER A 152 34.06 14.43 -16.40
C SER A 152 33.43 13.04 -16.36
N LYS A 153 33.22 12.44 -15.17
CA LYS A 153 32.81 11.03 -15.03
C LYS A 153 31.47 10.76 -14.30
N LYS A 154 30.66 11.77 -13.97
CA LYS A 154 29.33 11.60 -13.31
C LYS A 154 29.34 10.66 -12.08
N LEU A 155 30.42 10.64 -11.28
CA LEU A 155 30.52 9.79 -10.09
C LEU A 155 30.20 10.59 -8.81
N ASN A 156 28.93 10.50 -8.37
CA ASN A 156 28.44 11.15 -7.15
C ASN A 156 28.83 10.32 -5.89
N PRO A 157 29.44 10.90 -4.84
CA PRO A 157 29.47 10.25 -3.52
C PRO A 157 28.03 10.02 -3.04
N ASP A 158 27.78 8.94 -2.28
CA ASP A 158 26.45 8.63 -1.75
C ASP A 158 26.03 9.67 -0.69
N LEU A 159 25.50 10.79 -1.16
CA LEU A 159 24.91 11.85 -0.35
C LEU A 159 23.43 11.54 -0.12
N LEU A 160 23.05 11.34 1.14
CA LEU A 160 21.71 10.89 1.49
C LEU A 160 21.08 11.77 2.58
N PRO A 161 19.91 12.38 2.31
CA PRO A 161 19.15 13.04 3.36
C PRO A 161 18.48 12.03 4.31
N ILE A 162 18.36 12.37 5.59
CA ILE A 162 17.61 11.52 6.53
C ILE A 162 16.09 11.55 6.33
N LYS A 163 15.56 12.62 5.72
CA LYS A 163 14.14 12.75 5.38
C LYS A 163 13.97 12.67 3.85
N PRO A 164 13.00 11.91 3.32
CA PRO A 164 12.00 11.10 4.04
C PRO A 164 12.59 9.89 4.77
N ILE A 165 12.13 9.65 6.00
CA ILE A 165 12.72 8.66 6.92
C ILE A 165 12.63 7.22 6.37
N GLY A 166 11.51 6.84 5.77
CA GLY A 166 11.33 5.50 5.20
C GLY A 166 12.38 5.18 4.14
N PHE A 167 12.57 6.09 3.19
CA PHE A 167 13.59 5.95 2.14
C PHE A 167 15.01 5.86 2.70
N PHE A 168 15.34 6.70 3.69
CA PHE A 168 16.63 6.65 4.36
C PHE A 168 16.90 5.27 4.99
N LEU A 169 15.91 4.69 5.67
CA LEU A 169 16.04 3.37 6.30
C LEU A 169 16.17 2.25 5.26
N ASP A 170 15.33 2.26 4.22
CA ASP A 170 15.39 1.29 3.11
C ASP A 170 16.77 1.30 2.43
N TRP A 171 17.33 2.50 2.26
CA TRP A 171 18.65 2.69 1.69
C TRP A 171 19.74 2.17 2.64
N LEU A 172 19.65 2.50 3.94
CA LEU A 172 20.66 2.16 4.95
C LEU A 172 20.81 0.65 5.11
N ASP A 173 19.70 -0.10 5.04
CA ASP A 173 19.72 -1.56 5.18
C ASP A 173 20.32 -2.26 3.95
N LYS A 174 20.29 -1.64 2.76
CA LYS A 174 20.83 -2.21 1.51
C LYS A 174 22.35 -2.03 1.33
N ARG A 175 23.02 -1.13 2.06
CA ARG A 175 24.45 -0.80 1.85
C ARG A 175 25.36 -1.18 3.01
N ILE A 176 25.48 -2.49 3.25
CA ILE A 176 26.38 -3.05 4.28
C ILE A 176 27.87 -2.92 3.89
N THR A 177 28.20 -2.71 2.61
CA THR A 177 29.58 -2.87 2.10
C THR A 177 30.53 -1.67 2.27
N LYS A 178 30.03 -0.45 2.50
CA LYS A 178 30.89 0.75 2.70
C LYS A 178 31.48 0.84 4.10
N THR A 179 32.67 1.42 4.25
CA THR A 179 33.49 1.28 5.47
C THR A 179 33.35 2.41 6.48
N ASN A 180 32.91 3.62 6.11
CA ASN A 180 32.86 4.79 7.03
C ASN A 180 31.65 5.72 6.75
N ALA A 181 31.34 6.65 7.67
CA ALA A 181 30.26 7.61 7.48
C ALA A 181 30.51 9.02 8.03
N ILE A 182 29.97 10.01 7.33
CA ILE A 182 29.91 11.42 7.72
C ILE A 182 28.45 11.77 7.97
N VAL A 183 28.13 12.28 9.15
CA VAL A 183 26.82 12.85 9.47
C VAL A 183 26.96 14.37 9.50
N ILE A 184 26.15 15.07 8.71
CA ILE A 184 26.15 16.53 8.62
C ILE A 184 24.94 17.08 9.39
N GLY A 185 25.16 17.83 10.46
CA GLY A 185 24.13 18.54 11.22
C GLY A 185 24.35 18.51 12.73
N GLY A 186 24.38 19.68 13.37
CA GLY A 186 24.63 19.82 14.81
C GLY A 186 23.39 19.78 15.71
N GLY A 187 22.21 19.52 15.16
CA GLY A 187 20.95 19.41 15.92
C GLY A 187 20.73 18.00 16.50
N ALA A 188 19.63 17.83 17.24
CA ALA A 188 19.22 16.57 17.88
C ALA A 188 19.32 15.35 16.95
N ALA A 189 18.73 15.42 15.76
CA ALA A 189 18.75 14.32 14.79
C ALA A 189 20.17 13.95 14.32
N GLY A 190 21.03 14.94 14.07
CA GLY A 190 22.41 14.68 13.64
C GLY A 190 23.23 13.97 14.73
N VAL A 191 23.08 14.43 15.98
CA VAL A 191 23.72 13.81 17.14
C VAL A 191 23.23 12.38 17.37
N GLU A 192 21.91 12.16 17.38
CA GLU A 192 21.32 10.83 17.59
C GLU A 192 21.72 9.84 16.49
N VAL A 193 21.72 10.27 15.23
CA VAL A 193 22.09 9.43 14.08
C VAL A 193 23.57 9.05 14.14
N ALA A 194 24.47 10.00 14.43
CA ALA A 194 25.90 9.71 14.56
C ALA A 194 26.17 8.68 15.66
N LEU A 195 25.53 8.85 16.83
CA LEU A 195 25.64 7.91 17.94
C LEU A 195 25.03 6.53 17.62
N ALA A 196 23.87 6.51 16.95
CA ALA A 196 23.22 5.27 16.54
C ALA A 196 24.04 4.49 15.50
N LEU A 197 24.62 5.18 14.50
CA LEU A 197 25.49 4.57 13.50
C LEU A 197 26.80 4.05 14.10
N LYS A 198 27.41 4.81 15.02
CA LYS A 198 28.62 4.34 15.71
C LYS A 198 28.36 3.03 16.48
N TYR A 199 27.16 2.88 17.03
CA TYR A 199 26.76 1.64 17.68
C TYR A 199 26.46 0.50 16.69
N ARG A 200 25.72 0.80 15.60
CA ARG A 200 25.45 -0.15 14.50
C ARG A 200 26.75 -0.69 13.90
N TRP A 201 27.76 0.19 13.77
CA TRP A 201 29.00 -0.07 13.06
C TRP A 201 30.22 0.19 13.95
N ARG A 202 30.40 -0.66 14.97
CA ARG A 202 31.43 -0.48 16.01
C ARG A 202 32.84 -0.20 15.46
N ASN A 203 33.23 -0.91 14.40
CA ASN A 203 34.58 -0.85 13.82
C ASN A 203 34.74 0.24 12.75
N ARG A 204 33.70 1.04 12.47
CA ARG A 204 33.74 2.09 11.45
C ARG A 204 34.07 3.45 12.05
N VAL A 205 34.70 4.30 11.24
CA VAL A 205 34.91 5.71 11.56
C VAL A 205 33.64 6.48 11.25
N ILE A 206 33.16 7.23 12.25
CA ILE A 206 32.00 8.12 12.12
C ILE A 206 32.48 9.54 12.43
N GLN A 207 32.20 10.46 11.51
CA GLN A 207 32.44 11.88 11.69
C GLN A 207 31.11 12.60 11.84
N LEU A 208 30.98 13.48 12.83
CA LEU A 208 29.89 14.45 12.92
C LEU A 208 30.42 15.81 12.48
N ARG A 209 29.86 16.35 11.40
CA ARG A 209 30.22 17.65 10.84
C ARG A 209 29.12 18.66 11.10
N VAL A 210 29.48 19.81 11.66
CA VAL A 210 28.52 20.85 12.03
C VAL A 210 28.74 22.13 11.23
N LEU A 211 27.65 22.84 10.96
CA LEU A 211 27.69 24.17 10.36
C LEU A 211 28.10 25.19 11.44
N PRO A 212 28.93 26.19 11.11
CA PRO A 212 29.22 27.28 12.03
C PRO A 212 27.94 28.07 12.35
N ILE A 213 27.72 28.37 13.62
CA ILE A 213 26.60 29.23 14.06
C ILE A 213 27.09 30.69 13.99
N PRO A 214 26.43 31.58 13.22
CA PRO A 214 26.77 33.00 13.23
C PRO A 214 26.48 33.59 14.62
N GLY A 215 27.47 34.23 15.27
CA GLY A 215 27.22 35.09 16.44
C GLY A 215 27.95 34.78 17.75
N THR A 216 28.84 33.78 17.82
CA THR A 216 29.69 33.58 19.01
C THR A 216 31.12 34.05 18.75
N ASP A 217 31.36 35.34 19.01
CA ASP A 217 32.65 36.04 19.17
C ASP A 217 33.64 35.99 17.98
N PRO A 218 33.90 37.12 17.27
CA PRO A 218 34.86 37.21 16.16
C PRO A 218 36.32 36.91 16.54
N LYS A 219 36.66 36.87 17.84
CA LYS A 219 38.03 36.68 18.33
C LYS A 219 38.27 35.36 19.06
N SER A 220 37.28 34.48 19.18
CA SER A 220 37.49 33.15 19.76
C SER A 220 37.81 32.14 18.66
N SER A 221 38.90 31.37 18.81
CA SER A 221 39.18 30.19 17.99
C SER A 221 37.93 29.30 17.91
N PHE A 222 37.30 29.24 16.74
CA PHE A 222 36.03 28.57 16.46
C PHE A 222 36.06 27.11 16.95
N LYS A 223 35.24 26.79 17.97
CA LYS A 223 34.96 25.41 18.38
C LYS A 223 33.67 24.96 17.69
N PRO A 224 33.61 23.77 17.04
CA PRO A 224 32.37 23.26 16.46
C PRO A 224 31.28 23.17 17.55
N SER A 225 30.20 23.93 17.39
CA SER A 225 29.12 24.04 18.38
C SER A 225 27.86 23.31 17.92
N LEU A 226 27.33 22.46 18.80
CA LEU A 226 26.04 21.81 18.59
C LEU A 226 24.89 22.82 18.77
N ASN A 227 23.70 22.49 18.27
CA ASN A 227 22.50 23.29 18.42
C ASN A 227 21.40 22.48 19.14
N LEU A 228 21.64 22.16 20.41
CA LEU A 228 20.70 21.45 21.30
C LEU A 228 19.94 22.40 22.23
N GLY A 229 19.95 23.70 21.94
CA GLY A 229 19.19 24.73 22.65
C GLY A 229 19.91 25.39 23.83
N THR A 230 20.84 24.72 24.51
CA THR A 230 21.62 25.31 25.63
C THR A 230 23.09 24.93 25.58
N ALA A 231 23.97 25.80 26.11
CA ALA A 231 25.41 25.52 26.20
C ALA A 231 25.70 24.28 27.05
N VAL A 232 24.92 24.05 28.13
CA VAL A 232 25.05 22.86 28.99
C VAL A 232 24.72 21.59 28.19
N ALA A 233 23.60 21.57 27.47
CA ALA A 233 23.22 20.42 26.63
C ALA A 233 24.28 20.15 25.55
N ASN A 234 24.79 21.20 24.91
CA ASN A 234 25.84 21.11 23.91
C ASN A 234 27.13 20.50 24.50
N ASN A 235 27.59 20.99 25.64
CA ASN A 235 28.82 20.48 26.27
C ASN A 235 28.71 19.01 26.68
N ILE A 236 27.57 18.61 27.28
CA ILE A 236 27.30 17.21 27.64
C ILE A 236 27.32 16.34 26.38
N ALA A 237 26.66 16.76 25.31
CA ALA A 237 26.62 16.02 24.06
C ALA A 237 28.00 15.93 23.39
N ILE A 238 28.78 17.01 23.37
CA ILE A 238 30.15 17.02 22.80
C ILE A 238 31.05 16.03 23.54
N ASN A 239 31.05 16.05 24.88
CA ASN A 239 31.82 15.11 25.68
C ASN A 239 31.43 13.67 25.35
N HIS A 240 30.13 13.42 25.23
CA HIS A 240 29.64 12.08 24.93
C HIS A 240 29.97 11.60 23.51
N ILE A 241 29.92 12.49 22.50
CA ILE A 241 30.36 12.20 21.12
C ILE A 241 31.84 11.79 21.11
N LYS A 242 32.67 12.51 21.87
CA LYS A 242 34.11 12.18 22.02
C LYS A 242 34.32 10.84 22.70
N GLU A 243 33.61 10.56 23.80
CA GLU A 243 33.64 9.25 24.49
C GLU A 243 33.23 8.09 23.58
N ALA A 244 32.31 8.33 22.64
CA ALA A 244 31.89 7.33 21.66
C ALA A 244 32.92 7.11 20.54
N GLY A 245 34.02 7.87 20.50
CA GLY A 245 35.03 7.83 19.44
C GLY A 245 34.51 8.39 18.12
N ILE A 246 33.60 9.38 18.18
CA ILE A 246 33.09 10.11 17.01
C ILE A 246 33.86 11.41 16.91
N GLU A 247 34.40 11.69 15.74
CA GLU A 247 35.15 12.92 15.49
C GLU A 247 34.18 14.07 15.20
N LEU A 248 34.25 15.15 15.99
CA LEU A 248 33.45 16.35 15.79
C LEU A 248 34.27 17.38 15.00
N LEU A 249 33.85 17.66 13.78
CA LEU A 249 34.55 18.53 12.84
C LEU A 249 33.67 19.67 12.35
N ASP A 250 34.32 20.71 11.85
CA ASP A 250 33.63 21.74 11.06
C ASP A 250 33.27 21.14 9.69
N ILE A 251 32.13 21.56 9.12
CA ILE A 251 31.77 21.16 7.76
C ILE A 251 32.85 21.53 6.72
N SER A 252 33.61 22.60 6.97
CA SER A 252 34.73 23.09 6.15
C SER A 252 36.04 22.34 6.36
N SER A 253 36.13 21.43 7.33
CA SER A 253 37.33 20.59 7.51
C SER A 253 37.59 19.74 6.26
N PRO A 254 38.85 19.55 5.83
CA PRO A 254 39.14 18.75 4.65
C PRO A 254 38.60 17.32 4.80
N ILE A 255 38.08 16.76 3.71
CA ILE A 255 37.66 15.35 3.66
C ILE A 255 38.85 14.55 3.11
N SER A 256 39.15 13.39 3.71
CA SER A 256 40.21 12.48 3.25
C SER A 256 40.04 12.10 1.77
N PRO A 257 41.11 11.89 0.98
CA PRO A 257 41.03 11.59 -0.45
C PRO A 257 40.12 10.40 -0.82
N ASN A 258 39.91 9.45 0.10
CA ASN A 258 39.06 8.27 -0.11
C ASN A 258 37.56 8.49 0.20
N VAL A 259 37.00 9.68 -0.04
CA VAL A 259 35.58 10.01 0.22
C VAL A 259 34.60 9.03 -0.42
N PHE A 260 34.99 8.39 -1.54
CA PHE A 260 34.17 7.43 -2.26
C PHE A 260 33.80 6.17 -1.45
N GLU A 261 34.61 5.84 -0.43
CA GLU A 261 34.32 4.75 0.52
C GLU A 261 33.37 5.15 1.65
N TRP A 262 33.07 6.45 1.79
CA TRP A 262 32.27 6.99 2.88
C TRP A 262 30.81 7.20 2.45
N ILE A 263 29.92 7.09 3.42
CA ILE A 263 28.51 7.44 3.31
C ILE A 263 28.32 8.85 3.89
N ILE A 264 27.65 9.76 3.18
CA ILE A 264 27.39 11.11 3.68
C ILE A 264 25.90 11.24 3.98
N ILE A 265 25.55 11.48 5.25
CA ILE A 265 24.16 11.57 5.73
C ILE A 265 23.86 13.00 6.14
N VAL A 266 22.79 13.58 5.59
CA VAL A 266 22.42 14.97 5.83
C VAL A 266 21.25 15.08 6.81
N CYS A 267 21.55 15.64 7.98
CA CYS A 267 20.66 15.97 9.09
C CYS A 267 20.60 17.50 9.35
N ALA A 268 20.75 18.32 8.30
CA ALA A 268 20.92 19.77 8.39
C ALA A 268 19.60 20.58 8.37
N GLY A 269 18.60 20.12 9.13
CA GLY A 269 17.28 20.75 9.19
C GLY A 269 16.30 20.25 8.12
N SER A 270 15.06 20.72 8.19
CA SER A 270 13.98 20.21 7.36
C SER A 270 13.00 21.30 6.94
N LYS A 271 12.55 21.25 5.69
CA LYS A 271 11.56 22.15 5.09
C LYS A 271 10.37 21.36 4.56
N VAL A 272 9.27 22.02 4.22
CA VAL A 272 8.16 21.32 3.54
C VAL A 272 8.56 20.92 2.12
N PRO A 273 7.88 19.91 1.52
CA PRO A 273 8.08 19.56 0.11
C PRO A 273 7.93 20.75 -0.82
N GLN A 274 8.74 20.79 -1.89
CA GLN A 274 8.81 21.93 -2.80
C GLN A 274 7.45 22.28 -3.43
N TRP A 275 6.63 21.28 -3.75
CA TRP A 275 5.30 21.50 -4.30
C TRP A 275 4.38 22.23 -3.32
N LEU A 276 4.53 21.98 -2.01
CA LEU A 276 3.73 22.63 -0.98
C LEU A 276 4.22 24.07 -0.76
N ALA A 277 5.53 24.30 -0.77
CA ALA A 277 6.09 25.65 -0.74
C ALA A 277 5.61 26.52 -1.92
N LYS A 278 5.40 25.90 -3.09
CA LYS A 278 4.89 26.55 -4.31
C LYS A 278 3.36 26.57 -4.43
N SER A 279 2.63 26.12 -3.41
CA SER A 279 1.17 26.00 -3.47
C SER A 279 0.40 27.33 -3.39
N GLY A 280 1.09 28.42 -3.06
CA GLY A 280 0.47 29.73 -2.83
C GLY A 280 -0.05 29.95 -1.41
N LEU A 281 0.04 28.95 -0.53
CA LEU A 281 -0.24 29.10 0.90
C LEU A 281 0.85 29.95 1.59
N PRO A 282 0.52 30.69 2.66
CA PRO A 282 1.49 31.50 3.39
C PRO A 282 2.56 30.63 4.03
N THR A 283 3.82 30.94 3.77
CA THR A 283 4.99 30.22 4.30
C THR A 283 5.85 31.13 5.18
N GLY A 284 6.44 30.55 6.22
CA GLY A 284 7.40 31.20 7.11
C GLY A 284 8.78 30.57 7.00
N ASP A 285 9.53 30.56 8.10
CA ASP A 285 10.87 29.96 8.15
C ASP A 285 10.89 28.51 7.64
N GLN A 286 11.91 28.19 6.83
CA GLN A 286 12.08 26.86 6.22
C GLN A 286 10.85 26.42 5.40
N ASP A 287 10.18 27.37 4.75
CA ASP A 287 9.00 27.17 3.90
C ASP A 287 7.78 26.57 4.63
N ARG A 288 7.74 26.56 5.97
CA ARG A 288 6.63 25.97 6.75
C ARG A 288 5.34 26.77 6.60
N ILE A 289 4.19 26.09 6.54
CA ILE A 289 2.88 26.73 6.37
C ILE A 289 2.48 27.49 7.63
N ILE A 290 2.17 28.76 7.48
CA ILE A 290 1.78 29.63 8.60
C ILE A 290 0.31 29.39 8.97
N THR A 291 0.07 29.05 10.22
CA THR A 291 -1.27 28.87 10.78
C THR A 291 -1.58 29.89 11.87
N ASN A 292 -2.87 30.08 12.10
CA ASN A 292 -3.44 30.70 13.28
C ASN A 292 -3.28 29.77 14.51
N ILE A 293 -3.67 30.26 15.69
CA ILE A 293 -3.61 29.50 16.94
C ILE A 293 -4.62 28.34 17.00
N ASP A 294 -5.61 28.32 16.13
CA ASP A 294 -6.58 27.23 15.94
C ASP A 294 -6.13 26.20 14.89
N LEU A 295 -4.89 26.32 14.38
CA LEU A 295 -4.26 25.46 13.37
C LEU A 295 -4.82 25.64 11.95
N GLU A 296 -5.76 26.56 11.73
CA GLU A 296 -6.21 26.94 10.40
C GLU A 296 -5.14 27.77 9.69
N VAL A 297 -4.92 27.54 8.40
CA VAL A 297 -3.94 28.27 7.60
C VAL A 297 -4.36 29.73 7.49
N LYS A 298 -3.41 30.64 7.75
CA LYS A 298 -3.70 32.07 7.83
C LYS A 298 -4.28 32.58 6.51
N GLY A 299 -5.50 33.12 6.55
CA GLY A 299 -6.17 33.66 5.37
C GLY A 299 -6.81 32.62 4.43
N HIS A 300 -6.80 31.33 4.81
CA HIS A 300 -7.40 30.26 4.02
C HIS A 300 -8.35 29.40 4.87
N PRO A 301 -9.61 29.85 5.08
CA PRO A 301 -10.59 29.11 5.85
C PRO A 301 -10.84 27.71 5.30
N GLY A 302 -10.92 26.71 6.20
CA GLY A 302 -11.12 25.30 5.84
C GLY A 302 -9.86 24.54 5.43
N ILE A 303 -8.69 25.20 5.41
CA ILE A 303 -7.39 24.55 5.24
C ILE A 303 -6.66 24.57 6.58
N PHE A 304 -6.19 23.41 7.05
CA PHE A 304 -5.44 23.22 8.28
C PHE A 304 -4.03 22.74 7.97
N ALA A 305 -3.06 23.10 8.81
CA ALA A 305 -1.72 22.52 8.77
C ALA A 305 -1.25 22.19 10.18
N SER A 306 -0.60 21.03 10.33
CA SER A 306 -0.17 20.53 11.63
C SER A 306 1.17 19.79 11.53
N GLY A 307 1.59 19.10 12.59
CA GLY A 307 2.84 18.36 12.55
C GLY A 307 4.08 19.21 12.20
N ASP A 308 4.98 18.61 11.44
CA ASP A 308 6.19 19.28 10.96
C ASP A 308 5.91 20.20 9.74
N CYS A 309 4.70 20.24 9.17
CA CYS A 309 4.42 21.10 8.02
C CYS A 309 3.84 22.48 8.38
N GLY A 310 3.17 22.59 9.54
CA GLY A 310 2.62 23.85 10.05
C GLY A 310 3.53 24.58 11.05
N ILE A 311 3.43 25.90 11.10
CA ILE A 311 4.03 26.76 12.13
C ILE A 311 3.04 27.83 12.57
N ILE A 312 2.87 28.00 13.89
CA ILE A 312 1.95 29.02 14.42
C ILE A 312 2.61 30.38 14.38
N ALA A 313 1.96 31.34 13.70
CA ALA A 313 2.49 32.69 13.46
C ALA A 313 2.96 33.41 14.74
N ILE A 314 2.18 33.30 15.82
CA ILE A 314 2.41 34.02 17.08
C ILE A 314 3.42 33.29 17.99
N SER A 315 3.72 32.02 17.70
CA SER A 315 4.62 31.21 18.53
C SER A 315 5.41 30.22 17.66
N PRO A 316 6.38 30.70 16.85
CA PRO A 316 7.21 29.83 16.04
C PRO A 316 8.00 28.87 16.94
N ARG A 317 8.01 27.58 16.58
CA ARG A 317 8.67 26.51 17.35
C ARG A 317 9.61 25.69 16.47
N PRO A 318 10.64 25.07 17.06
CA PRO A 318 11.38 24.02 16.38
C PRO A 318 10.44 22.89 15.96
N ALA A 319 10.68 22.32 14.78
CA ALA A 319 10.00 21.12 14.32
C ALA A 319 10.20 19.98 15.34
N SER A 320 9.13 19.52 15.97
CA SER A 320 9.20 18.46 16.96
C SER A 320 7.89 17.68 17.04
N GLY A 321 8.00 16.36 16.97
CA GLY A 321 6.86 15.45 17.09
C GLY A 321 6.06 15.62 18.38
N VAL A 322 6.64 16.13 19.47
CA VAL A 322 5.90 16.32 20.74
C VAL A 322 4.79 17.37 20.60
N TRP A 323 4.98 18.40 19.79
CA TRP A 323 4.00 19.47 19.60
C TRP A 323 2.91 19.00 18.63
N ALA A 324 3.30 18.26 17.58
CA ALA A 324 2.39 17.54 16.70
C ALA A 324 1.45 16.61 17.48
N VAL A 325 1.99 15.88 18.47
CA VAL A 325 1.23 14.97 19.32
C VAL A 325 0.25 15.76 20.20
N ARG A 326 0.69 16.88 20.79
CA ARG A 326 -0.12 17.69 21.72
C ARG A 326 -1.21 18.51 21.03
N SER A 327 -1.05 18.88 19.76
CA SER A 327 -2.06 19.65 19.01
C SER A 327 -3.17 18.77 18.43
N SER A 328 -2.96 17.46 18.31
CA SER A 328 -3.85 16.54 17.60
C SER A 328 -5.30 16.50 18.11
N SER A 329 -5.53 16.62 19.42
CA SER A 329 -6.89 16.64 19.99
C SER A 329 -7.63 17.94 19.65
N ILE A 330 -6.92 19.07 19.60
CA ILE A 330 -7.48 20.35 19.15
C ILE A 330 -7.74 20.29 17.65
N LEU A 331 -6.81 19.75 16.86
CA LEU A 331 -7.01 19.55 15.43
C LEU A 331 -8.26 18.71 15.15
N ALA A 332 -8.42 17.56 15.82
CA ALA A 332 -9.61 16.71 15.65
C ALA A 332 -10.92 17.47 15.97
N ASN A 333 -10.92 18.28 17.03
CA ASN A 333 -12.06 19.11 17.38
C ASN A 333 -12.31 20.22 16.35
N ASN A 334 -11.25 20.86 15.84
CA ASN A 334 -11.38 21.97 14.91
C ASN A 334 -11.79 21.50 13.52
N LEU A 335 -11.35 20.32 13.07
CA LEU A 335 -11.88 19.68 11.86
C LEU A 335 -13.38 19.39 11.99
N TYR A 336 -13.83 18.90 13.15
CA TYR A 336 -15.25 18.75 13.44
C TYR A 336 -15.98 20.11 13.45
N CYS A 337 -15.43 21.12 14.11
CA CYS A 337 -16.03 22.45 14.13
C CYS A 337 -16.13 23.05 12.73
N ALA A 338 -15.07 23.00 11.94
CA ALA A 338 -15.03 23.49 10.56
C ALA A 338 -16.06 22.80 9.68
N PHE A 339 -16.18 21.47 9.79
CA PHE A 339 -17.18 20.68 9.06
C PHE A 339 -18.61 21.15 9.33
N TYR A 340 -18.92 21.49 10.57
CA TYR A 340 -20.25 22.01 10.96
C TYR A 340 -20.31 23.54 11.00
N LYS A 341 -19.33 24.25 10.43
CA LYS A 341 -19.22 25.72 10.44
C LYS A 341 -19.40 26.35 11.84
N LYS A 342 -18.85 25.69 12.87
CA LYS A 342 -18.82 26.12 14.27
C LYS A 342 -17.51 26.85 14.60
N ALA A 343 -17.52 27.63 15.68
CA ALA A 343 -16.32 28.30 16.17
C ALA A 343 -15.18 27.30 16.47
N LEU A 344 -13.98 27.63 16.00
CA LEU A 344 -12.76 26.85 16.22
C LEU A 344 -12.23 27.07 17.65
N LYS A 345 -11.48 26.10 18.17
CA LYS A 345 -10.81 26.21 19.47
C LYS A 345 -9.35 26.60 19.31
N ASN A 346 -8.89 27.50 20.15
CA ASN A 346 -7.50 27.91 20.18
C ASN A 346 -6.62 26.83 20.84
N TRP A 347 -5.41 26.67 20.32
CA TRP A 347 -4.35 25.86 20.90
C TRP A 347 -3.19 26.77 21.33
N TYR A 348 -2.79 26.65 22.60
CA TYR A 348 -1.66 27.38 23.15
C TYR A 348 -0.53 26.38 23.49
N PRO A 349 0.59 26.36 22.72
CA PRO A 349 1.69 25.45 23.01
C PRO A 349 2.37 25.80 24.32
N HIS A 350 2.72 24.78 25.10
CA HIS A 350 3.63 24.96 26.22
C HIS A 350 5.05 25.32 25.71
N ASN A 351 5.76 26.18 26.45
CA ASN A 351 7.09 26.67 26.07
C ASN A 351 8.21 25.64 26.21
N ARG A 352 7.95 24.50 26.86
CA ARG A 352 8.96 23.49 27.20
C ARG A 352 8.46 22.09 26.85
N SER A 353 9.35 21.25 26.33
CA SER A 353 9.21 19.80 26.45
C SER A 353 10.48 19.19 27.00
N LEU A 354 10.31 17.99 27.53
CA LEU A 354 11.39 17.05 27.71
C LEU A 354 11.79 16.52 26.33
N GLN A 355 13.08 16.56 26.01
CA GLN A 355 13.69 15.87 24.89
C GLN A 355 14.60 14.78 25.44
N LEU A 356 14.49 13.57 24.92
CA LEU A 356 15.31 12.43 25.29
C LEU A 356 16.05 11.96 24.04
N LEU A 357 17.34 12.29 23.95
CA LEU A 357 18.19 11.92 22.81
C LEU A 357 18.79 10.55 23.08
N GLY A 358 18.29 9.55 22.37
CA GLY A 358 18.62 8.15 22.54
C GLY A 358 19.97 7.76 21.94
N GLN A 359 20.63 6.78 22.55
CA GLN A 359 21.95 6.30 22.16
C GLN A 359 21.92 4.78 21.94
N GLY A 360 22.77 4.27 21.06
CA GLY A 360 22.82 2.83 20.76
C GLY A 360 23.20 1.93 21.95
N LYS A 361 23.86 2.47 23.00
CA LYS A 361 24.17 1.72 24.24
C LYS A 361 23.02 1.67 25.27
N ARG A 362 21.78 1.98 24.87
CA ARG A 362 20.63 2.11 25.79
C ARG A 362 20.85 3.15 26.90
N ASN A 363 21.42 4.29 26.50
CA ASN A 363 21.56 5.48 27.33
C ASN A 363 20.81 6.63 26.63
N ALA A 364 20.37 7.65 27.37
CA ALA A 364 19.76 8.83 26.77
C ALA A 364 20.15 10.12 27.49
N LEU A 365 20.44 11.17 26.73
CA LEU A 365 20.60 12.55 27.22
C LEU A 365 19.21 13.18 27.37
N ALA A 366 18.92 13.80 28.51
CA ALA A 366 17.68 14.53 28.72
C ALA A 366 17.91 16.04 28.67
N ILE A 367 17.05 16.76 27.94
CA ILE A 367 17.03 18.22 27.86
C ILE A 367 15.63 18.69 28.23
N TRP A 368 15.53 19.61 29.19
CA TRP A 368 14.26 20.17 29.64
C TRP A 368 14.39 21.68 29.88
N GLY A 369 14.13 22.47 28.84
CA GLY A 369 14.35 23.91 28.86
C GLY A 369 15.84 24.23 29.12
N PRO A 370 16.17 24.98 30.19
CA PRO A 370 17.57 25.31 30.51
C PRO A 370 18.37 24.13 31.09
N PHE A 371 17.70 23.08 31.58
CA PHE A 371 18.34 21.95 32.25
C PHE A 371 18.72 20.85 31.26
N ALA A 372 19.90 20.24 31.45
CA ALA A 372 20.32 19.06 30.73
C ALA A 372 20.98 18.05 31.68
N PHE A 373 20.71 16.76 31.48
CA PHE A 373 21.17 15.68 32.36
C PHE A 373 22.02 14.67 31.59
N SER A 374 23.15 14.28 32.18
CA SER A 374 24.11 13.37 31.56
C SER A 374 23.49 12.04 31.12
N PRO A 375 23.95 11.47 29.98
CA PRO A 375 23.41 10.22 29.47
C PRO A 375 23.46 9.07 30.46
N ASN A 376 22.32 8.39 30.67
CA ASN A 376 22.28 7.20 31.52
C ASN A 376 21.14 6.23 31.13
N ARG A 377 21.18 5.03 31.72
CA ARG A 377 20.24 3.93 31.46
C ARG A 377 18.82 4.20 31.99
N PHE A 378 18.67 4.98 33.05
CA PHE A 378 17.35 5.32 33.59
C PHE A 378 16.60 6.27 32.65
N LEU A 379 17.28 7.27 32.10
CA LEU A 379 16.73 8.16 31.08
C LEU A 379 16.36 7.40 29.79
N TRP A 380 17.18 6.42 29.40
CA TRP A 380 16.82 5.52 28.30
C TRP A 380 15.56 4.72 28.62
N ARG A 381 15.46 4.12 29.81
CA ARG A 381 14.28 3.36 30.22
C ARG A 381 13.02 4.24 30.22
N LEU A 382 13.13 5.49 30.67
CA LEU A 382 12.05 6.48 30.57
C LEU A 382 11.66 6.75 29.11
N LYS A 383 12.65 6.97 28.22
CA LYS A 383 12.42 7.13 26.78
C LYS A 383 11.69 5.92 26.20
N GLU A 384 12.19 4.72 26.46
CA GLU A 384 11.60 3.47 25.99
C GLU A 384 10.16 3.29 26.51
N ILE A 385 9.88 3.66 27.75
CA ILE A 385 8.52 3.65 28.30
C ILE A 385 7.61 4.61 27.54
N ILE A 386 8.05 5.85 27.28
CA ILE A 386 7.28 6.86 26.55
C ILE A 386 7.02 6.39 25.11
N ASP A 387 8.06 5.94 24.41
CA ASP A 387 8.02 5.54 23.02
C ASP A 387 7.15 4.27 22.83
N ARG A 388 7.36 3.24 23.66
CA ARG A 388 6.53 2.03 23.62
C ARG A 388 5.10 2.29 24.04
N ARG A 389 4.85 3.22 24.98
CA ARG A 389 3.49 3.64 25.34
C ARG A 389 2.80 4.31 24.16
N PHE A 390 3.52 5.14 23.39
CA PHE A 390 2.99 5.75 22.18
C PHE A 390 2.60 4.70 21.14
N ILE A 391 3.48 3.74 20.81
CA ILE A 391 3.16 2.66 19.86
C ILE A 391 2.01 1.78 20.37
N ARG A 392 1.99 1.46 21.67
CA ARG A 392 0.90 0.67 22.29
C ARG A 392 -0.47 1.31 22.12
N TYR A 393 -0.56 2.63 22.01
CA TYR A 393 -1.83 3.30 21.74
C TYR A 393 -2.50 2.86 20.44
N PHE A 394 -1.73 2.39 19.47
CA PHE A 394 -2.20 1.94 18.16
C PHE A 394 -2.25 0.41 18.09
N ALA A 395 -1.27 -0.29 18.68
CA ALA A 395 -1.26 -1.75 18.73
C ALA A 395 -2.48 -2.33 19.49
N LEU A 396 -2.85 -1.70 20.62
CA LEU A 396 -3.97 -2.13 21.49
C LEU A 396 -5.34 -1.70 20.98
N MET A 397 -5.41 -0.91 19.89
CA MET A 397 -6.71 -0.61 19.28
C MET A 397 -7.27 -1.92 18.75
N LYS A 398 -8.35 -2.37 19.41
CA LYS A 398 -8.96 -3.69 19.23
C LYS A 398 -9.12 -3.97 17.74
N SER A 399 -8.29 -4.88 17.22
CA SER A 399 -8.82 -5.85 16.27
C SER A 399 -9.99 -6.47 17.02
N MET A 400 -11.22 -6.22 16.57
CA MET A 400 -12.33 -7.04 17.05
C MET A 400 -11.89 -8.48 16.86
N GLN A 401 -11.63 -9.18 17.96
CA GLN A 401 -11.65 -10.62 17.90
C GLN A 401 -13.05 -10.94 17.36
N PRO A 402 -13.16 -11.63 16.22
CA PRO A 402 -14.47 -12.08 15.77
C PRO A 402 -15.14 -12.77 16.96
N GLN A 403 -16.46 -12.60 17.12
CA GLN A 403 -17.18 -13.54 17.98
C GLN A 403 -16.91 -14.91 17.37
N ILE A 404 -15.99 -15.65 17.98
CA ILE A 404 -15.55 -16.96 17.55
C ILE A 404 -16.75 -17.87 17.76
N SER A 405 -17.61 -17.99 16.75
CA SER A 405 -18.43 -19.18 16.64
C SER A 405 -17.46 -20.29 16.25
N THR A 406 -17.09 -21.12 17.23
CA THR A 406 -16.46 -22.40 16.97
C THR A 406 -17.44 -23.24 16.15
N ALA A 407 -17.49 -23.03 14.84
CA ALA A 407 -17.98 -24.06 13.93
C ALA A 407 -16.99 -25.24 14.05
N LYS A 408 -17.52 -26.46 14.00
CA LYS A 408 -16.87 -27.74 14.36
C LYS A 408 -15.48 -28.07 13.77
N ASN A 409 -14.83 -27.18 13.00
CA ASN A 409 -13.63 -27.46 12.20
C ASN A 409 -12.41 -26.53 12.40
N ASN A 410 -12.20 -25.86 13.55
CA ASN A 410 -10.96 -25.10 13.86
C ASN A 410 -10.60 -23.88 12.97
N TYR A 411 -11.47 -23.40 12.07
CA TYR A 411 -11.20 -22.21 11.22
C TYR A 411 -12.00 -20.98 11.68
N ILE A 412 -11.37 -19.80 11.60
CA ILE A 412 -11.96 -18.51 11.97
C ILE A 412 -12.69 -17.94 10.75
N THR A 413 -14.02 -18.08 10.72
CA THR A 413 -14.88 -17.38 9.77
C THR A 413 -15.83 -16.49 10.54
N ASN A 414 -15.92 -15.22 10.16
CA ASN A 414 -16.87 -14.32 10.80
C ASN A 414 -18.20 -14.46 10.06
N SER A 415 -19.08 -15.36 10.49
CA SER A 415 -20.42 -15.54 9.89
C SER A 415 -21.28 -14.27 9.90
N THR A 416 -20.84 -13.25 10.64
CA THR A 416 -21.46 -11.92 10.73
C THR A 416 -20.91 -10.89 9.72
N MET A 417 -19.80 -11.18 9.00
CA MET A 417 -19.25 -10.29 7.96
C MET A 417 -19.07 -11.02 6.63
N ALA A 418 -19.91 -10.69 5.65
CA ALA A 418 -19.74 -11.15 4.28
C ALA A 418 -18.45 -10.58 3.67
N CYS A 419 -17.59 -11.43 3.11
CA CYS A 419 -16.38 -10.98 2.41
C CYS A 419 -16.74 -10.16 1.15
N ARG A 420 -15.87 -9.21 0.81
CA ARG A 420 -16.01 -8.29 -0.34
C ARG A 420 -15.20 -8.79 -1.55
N GLY A 421 -15.23 -8.08 -2.67
CA GLY A 421 -14.57 -8.52 -3.91
C GLY A 421 -15.22 -9.79 -4.47
N CYS A 422 -14.44 -10.66 -5.12
CA CYS A 422 -14.97 -11.89 -5.73
C CYS A 422 -15.53 -12.88 -4.71
N ALA A 423 -15.16 -12.76 -3.44
CA ALA A 423 -15.75 -13.54 -2.36
C ALA A 423 -17.23 -13.21 -2.08
N ALA A 424 -17.77 -12.14 -2.69
CA ALA A 424 -19.19 -11.82 -2.66
C ALA A 424 -20.03 -12.61 -3.70
N LYS A 425 -19.40 -13.39 -4.59
CA LYS A 425 -20.11 -14.25 -5.56
C LYS A 425 -20.97 -15.29 -4.82
N LEU A 426 -22.07 -15.69 -5.44
CA LEU A 426 -22.87 -16.82 -4.95
C LEU A 426 -22.05 -18.12 -5.02
N PRO A 427 -22.17 -19.03 -4.05
CA PRO A 427 -21.55 -20.35 -4.13
C PRO A 427 -21.99 -21.11 -5.39
N SER A 428 -21.06 -21.81 -6.04
CA SER A 428 -21.30 -22.55 -7.30
C SER A 428 -22.51 -23.48 -7.22
N GLY A 429 -22.62 -24.28 -6.15
CA GLY A 429 -23.75 -25.20 -5.96
C GLY A 429 -25.12 -24.52 -5.90
N THR A 430 -25.21 -23.30 -5.35
CA THR A 430 -26.45 -22.52 -5.31
C THR A 430 -26.82 -22.02 -6.71
N LEU A 431 -25.85 -21.48 -7.45
CA LEU A 431 -26.04 -21.02 -8.83
C LEU A 431 -26.47 -22.18 -9.75
N GLU A 432 -25.74 -23.30 -9.72
CA GLU A 432 -26.06 -24.49 -10.51
C GLU A 432 -27.43 -25.07 -10.17
N SER A 433 -27.84 -25.05 -8.90
CA SER A 433 -29.17 -25.49 -8.49
C SER A 433 -30.27 -24.61 -9.09
N ALA A 434 -30.07 -23.28 -9.10
CA ALA A 434 -31.02 -22.34 -9.71
C ALA A 434 -31.12 -22.55 -11.23
N LEU A 435 -29.99 -22.69 -11.93
CA LEU A 435 -29.97 -22.94 -13.38
C LEU A 435 -30.60 -24.29 -13.75
N ARG A 436 -30.33 -25.37 -12.99
CA ARG A 436 -30.97 -26.68 -13.20
C ARG A 436 -32.50 -26.61 -13.05
N ARG A 437 -33.01 -25.82 -12.10
CA ARG A 437 -34.45 -25.61 -11.94
C ARG A 437 -35.08 -24.89 -13.14
N LEU A 438 -34.35 -24.00 -13.81
CA LEU A 438 -34.79 -23.38 -15.06
C LEU A 438 -34.85 -24.38 -16.21
N ASN A 439 -33.85 -25.28 -16.33
CA ASN A 439 -33.84 -26.33 -17.35
C ASN A 439 -35.01 -27.33 -17.21
N GLY A 440 -35.54 -27.53 -15.99
CA GLY A 440 -36.72 -28.35 -15.74
C GLY A 440 -38.07 -27.63 -15.90
N SER A 441 -38.08 -26.34 -16.23
CA SER A 441 -39.30 -25.54 -16.36
C SER A 441 -39.96 -25.72 -17.73
N ARG A 442 -41.24 -26.12 -17.76
CA ARG A 442 -42.04 -26.38 -18.98
C ARG A 442 -42.28 -25.15 -19.89
N TYR A 443 -41.83 -23.95 -19.51
CA TYR A 443 -42.12 -22.69 -20.20
C TYR A 443 -40.96 -22.10 -21.01
N ILE A 444 -39.81 -22.79 -21.08
CA ILE A 444 -38.63 -22.28 -21.77
C ILE A 444 -38.35 -23.15 -22.99
N ASN A 445 -38.38 -22.55 -24.17
CA ASN A 445 -37.83 -23.17 -25.37
C ASN A 445 -36.30 -23.15 -25.22
N LEU A 446 -35.73 -24.28 -24.78
CA LEU A 446 -34.32 -24.42 -24.36
C LEU A 446 -33.31 -24.16 -25.49
N ASP A 447 -33.73 -24.15 -26.76
CA ASP A 447 -32.89 -23.77 -27.90
C ASP A 447 -32.40 -22.30 -27.84
N ARG A 448 -32.99 -21.46 -26.98
CA ARG A 448 -32.64 -20.03 -26.83
C ARG A 448 -31.79 -19.70 -25.60
N ILE A 449 -31.69 -20.60 -24.63
CA ILE A 449 -30.76 -20.49 -23.51
C ILE A 449 -29.84 -21.69 -23.64
N ASN A 450 -28.66 -21.48 -24.23
CA ASN A 450 -27.76 -22.55 -24.63
C ASN A 450 -27.08 -23.19 -23.40
N THR A 451 -27.84 -23.91 -22.58
CA THR A 451 -27.38 -24.53 -21.32
C THR A 451 -26.60 -25.82 -21.53
N ASN A 452 -26.52 -26.31 -22.76
CA ASN A 452 -25.70 -27.46 -23.17
C ASN A 452 -24.29 -27.06 -23.65
N VAL A 453 -23.92 -25.78 -23.63
CA VAL A 453 -22.56 -25.32 -23.96
C VAL A 453 -21.68 -25.51 -22.72
N THR A 454 -20.49 -26.05 -22.90
CA THR A 454 -19.44 -26.04 -21.88
C THR A 454 -19.26 -24.62 -21.34
N ALA A 455 -19.18 -24.47 -20.02
CA ALA A 455 -19.03 -23.15 -19.41
C ALA A 455 -17.68 -22.56 -19.81
N GLU A 456 -17.67 -21.57 -20.71
CA GLU A 456 -16.50 -20.77 -21.07
C GLU A 456 -16.43 -19.51 -20.20
N ASP A 457 -15.26 -18.87 -20.13
CA ASP A 457 -15.09 -17.61 -19.37
C ASP A 457 -15.81 -16.43 -20.03
N ALA A 458 -15.89 -16.41 -21.37
CA ALA A 458 -16.70 -15.46 -22.12
C ALA A 458 -17.57 -16.16 -23.16
N HIS A 459 -18.77 -15.64 -23.39
CA HIS A 459 -19.71 -16.22 -24.35
C HIS A 459 -19.43 -15.74 -25.79
N VAL A 460 -19.40 -16.68 -26.74
CA VAL A 460 -19.35 -16.37 -28.18
C VAL A 460 -20.70 -15.83 -28.65
N VAL A 461 -20.78 -14.52 -28.86
CA VAL A 461 -22.00 -13.85 -29.32
C VAL A 461 -22.30 -14.17 -30.79
N THR A 462 -21.29 -14.03 -31.65
CA THR A 462 -21.40 -14.29 -33.08
C THR A 462 -20.02 -14.36 -33.74
N ARG A 463 -20.01 -14.72 -35.03
CA ARG A 463 -18.82 -14.65 -35.89
C ARG A 463 -19.00 -13.54 -36.92
N THR A 464 -17.98 -12.72 -37.07
CA THR A 464 -17.95 -11.66 -38.09
C THR A 464 -17.88 -12.27 -39.50
N ARG A 465 -18.16 -11.46 -40.53
CA ARG A 465 -17.99 -11.88 -41.94
C ARG A 465 -16.57 -12.33 -42.27
N MET A 466 -15.57 -11.80 -41.56
CA MET A 466 -14.16 -12.17 -41.73
C MET A 466 -13.74 -13.36 -40.85
N GLY A 467 -14.69 -14.03 -40.18
CA GLY A 467 -14.45 -15.22 -39.37
C GLY A 467 -13.99 -14.96 -37.94
N SER A 468 -13.65 -13.71 -37.56
CA SER A 468 -13.34 -13.37 -36.17
C SER A 468 -14.52 -13.65 -35.24
N ILE A 469 -14.23 -14.02 -34.01
CA ILE A 469 -15.20 -14.35 -32.97
C ILE A 469 -15.44 -13.11 -32.13
N LEU A 470 -16.71 -12.77 -31.90
CA LEU A 470 -17.11 -11.73 -30.95
C LEU A 470 -17.51 -12.38 -29.64
N LEU A 471 -16.91 -11.90 -28.55
CA LEU A 471 -17.09 -12.43 -27.20
C LEU A 471 -17.70 -11.38 -26.28
N GLN A 472 -18.49 -11.83 -25.31
CA GLN A 472 -19.03 -10.97 -24.25
C GLN A 472 -18.94 -11.68 -22.89
N SER A 473 -18.59 -10.92 -21.87
CA SER A 473 -18.71 -11.34 -20.47
C SER A 473 -19.27 -10.21 -19.60
N VAL A 474 -19.68 -10.55 -18.39
CA VAL A 474 -20.07 -9.63 -17.34
C VAL A 474 -19.47 -10.06 -16.01
N ASP A 475 -18.73 -9.17 -15.36
CA ASP A 475 -18.25 -9.40 -14.00
C ASP A 475 -18.24 -8.10 -13.18
N GLY A 476 -18.25 -8.25 -11.87
CA GLY A 476 -18.33 -7.14 -10.94
C GLY A 476 -18.39 -7.57 -9.48
N PHE A 477 -18.07 -6.64 -8.60
CA PHE A 477 -18.12 -6.87 -7.17
C PHE A 477 -18.29 -5.59 -6.37
N PRO A 478 -18.77 -5.69 -5.10
CA PRO A 478 -18.68 -4.61 -4.13
C PRO A 478 -17.22 -4.23 -3.88
N ALA A 479 -16.98 -2.94 -3.65
CA ALA A 479 -15.66 -2.39 -3.38
C ALA A 479 -14.88 -3.22 -2.35
N LEU A 480 -13.68 -3.64 -2.77
CA LEU A 480 -12.76 -4.45 -1.97
C LEU A 480 -11.98 -3.58 -0.98
N ILE A 481 -11.70 -2.33 -1.37
CA ILE A 481 -10.98 -1.34 -0.58
C ILE A 481 -11.73 0.00 -0.62
N SER A 482 -11.29 0.99 0.15
CA SER A 482 -11.97 2.29 0.23
C SER A 482 -11.53 3.32 -0.82
N ASP A 483 -10.63 2.97 -1.74
CA ASP A 483 -10.16 3.83 -2.83
C ASP A 483 -11.02 3.62 -4.10
N PRO A 484 -11.90 4.56 -4.49
CA PRO A 484 -12.84 4.37 -5.61
C PRO A 484 -12.14 4.16 -6.96
N TRP A 485 -11.08 4.91 -7.23
CA TRP A 485 -10.32 4.79 -8.48
C TRP A 485 -9.65 3.43 -8.57
N LEU A 486 -9.04 2.98 -7.48
CA LEU A 486 -8.39 1.67 -7.48
C LEU A 486 -9.41 0.54 -7.56
N ASN A 487 -10.58 0.65 -6.93
CA ASN A 487 -11.66 -0.34 -7.15
C ASN A 487 -12.09 -0.39 -8.62
N GLY A 488 -12.35 0.76 -9.26
CA GLY A 488 -12.72 0.79 -10.67
C GLY A 488 -11.66 0.14 -11.58
N ARG A 489 -10.39 0.40 -11.29
CA ARG A 489 -9.25 -0.25 -11.95
C ARG A 489 -9.24 -1.77 -11.74
N LEU A 490 -9.32 -2.23 -10.50
CA LEU A 490 -9.30 -3.66 -10.16
C LEU A 490 -10.50 -4.41 -10.77
N THR A 491 -11.72 -3.86 -10.68
CA THR A 491 -12.90 -4.47 -11.30
C THR A 491 -12.75 -4.56 -12.82
N THR A 492 -12.11 -3.57 -13.46
CA THR A 492 -11.87 -3.61 -14.91
C THR A 492 -10.84 -4.67 -15.30
N LEU A 493 -9.73 -4.77 -14.57
CA LEU A 493 -8.74 -5.83 -14.78
C LEU A 493 -9.39 -7.22 -14.58
N HIS A 494 -10.20 -7.36 -13.54
CA HIS A 494 -10.90 -8.61 -13.26
C HIS A 494 -11.87 -8.98 -14.37
N ALA A 495 -12.74 -8.07 -14.78
CA ALA A 495 -13.69 -8.35 -15.86
C ALA A 495 -12.92 -8.70 -17.15
N CYS A 496 -11.94 -7.89 -17.55
CA CYS A 496 -11.18 -8.14 -18.78
C CYS A 496 -10.46 -9.49 -18.83
N SER A 497 -10.17 -10.07 -17.66
CA SER A 497 -9.54 -11.38 -17.50
C SER A 497 -10.31 -12.49 -18.23
N ASP A 498 -11.65 -12.46 -18.19
CA ASP A 498 -12.50 -13.42 -18.92
C ASP A 498 -12.21 -13.43 -20.43
N LEU A 499 -11.98 -12.25 -21.02
CA LEU A 499 -11.66 -12.12 -22.45
C LEU A 499 -10.22 -12.54 -22.75
N TRP A 500 -9.27 -12.18 -21.88
CA TRP A 500 -7.87 -12.56 -22.03
C TRP A 500 -7.66 -14.08 -21.88
N ALA A 501 -8.41 -14.72 -20.99
CA ALA A 501 -8.45 -16.17 -20.84
C ALA A 501 -8.94 -16.87 -22.12
N CYS A 502 -9.81 -16.23 -22.90
CA CYS A 502 -10.24 -16.70 -24.22
C CYS A 502 -9.30 -16.34 -25.38
N GLY A 503 -8.13 -15.73 -25.11
CA GLY A 503 -7.20 -15.28 -26.15
C GLY A 503 -7.70 -14.07 -26.94
N ALA A 504 -8.54 -13.23 -26.33
CA ALA A 504 -9.22 -12.13 -27.01
C ALA A 504 -8.83 -10.74 -26.50
N ASP A 505 -8.80 -9.78 -27.43
CA ASP A 505 -8.62 -8.38 -27.12
C ASP A 505 -9.93 -7.74 -26.65
N VAL A 506 -9.82 -6.76 -25.76
CA VAL A 506 -10.97 -5.98 -25.27
C VAL A 506 -11.27 -4.84 -26.25
N ARG A 507 -12.52 -4.77 -26.74
CA ARG A 507 -12.95 -3.75 -27.72
C ARG A 507 -13.79 -2.64 -27.09
N SER A 508 -14.69 -3.01 -26.19
CA SER A 508 -15.54 -2.03 -25.51
C SER A 508 -16.08 -2.57 -24.19
N LEU A 509 -16.54 -1.67 -23.33
CA LEU A 509 -17.24 -2.01 -22.11
C LEU A 509 -18.35 -1.02 -21.76
N GLN A 510 -19.34 -1.48 -21.01
CA GLN A 510 -20.35 -0.67 -20.34
C GLN A 510 -20.21 -0.82 -18.82
N ALA A 511 -20.41 0.26 -18.07
CA ALA A 511 -20.28 0.26 -16.62
C ALA A 511 -21.64 0.38 -15.90
N LEU A 512 -21.92 -0.53 -14.99
CA LEU A 512 -22.99 -0.41 -14.00
C LEU A 512 -22.37 -0.04 -12.65
N VAL A 513 -22.62 1.19 -12.19
CA VAL A 513 -22.03 1.71 -10.94
C VAL A 513 -23.11 2.04 -9.93
N THR A 514 -23.07 1.38 -8.77
CA THR A 514 -23.95 1.70 -7.63
C THR A 514 -23.19 2.56 -6.63
N LEU A 515 -23.66 3.79 -6.41
CA LEU A 515 -23.07 4.79 -5.53
C LEU A 515 -23.77 4.80 -4.16
N PRO A 516 -23.05 5.05 -3.05
CA PRO A 516 -23.71 5.27 -1.76
C PRO A 516 -24.61 6.51 -1.81
N LYS A 517 -25.74 6.46 -1.09
CA LYS A 517 -26.61 7.61 -0.90
C LYS A 517 -25.86 8.75 -0.20
N ASN A 518 -25.65 9.85 -0.91
CA ASN A 518 -24.96 11.03 -0.39
C ASN A 518 -25.46 12.29 -1.12
N ASN A 519 -24.84 13.44 -0.90
CA ASN A 519 -25.11 14.59 -1.75
C ASN A 519 -24.53 14.41 -3.16
N SER A 520 -25.04 15.21 -4.09
CA SER A 520 -24.67 15.13 -5.51
C SER A 520 -23.19 15.34 -5.76
N SER A 521 -22.54 16.27 -5.05
CA SER A 521 -21.11 16.57 -5.25
C SER A 521 -20.21 15.40 -4.85
N LEU A 522 -20.51 14.73 -3.73
CA LEU A 522 -19.75 13.55 -3.30
C LEU A 522 -20.04 12.35 -4.20
N GLN A 523 -21.28 12.18 -4.66
CA GLN A 523 -21.61 11.13 -5.63
C GLN A 523 -20.90 11.35 -6.97
N GLU A 524 -20.83 12.60 -7.45
CA GLU A 524 -20.05 12.99 -8.62
C GLU A 524 -18.57 12.63 -8.44
N GLU A 525 -17.94 13.02 -7.34
CA GLU A 525 -16.53 12.72 -7.08
C GLU A 525 -16.27 11.20 -7.04
N LEU A 526 -17.11 10.44 -6.32
CA LEU A 526 -16.97 8.97 -6.24
C LEU A 526 -17.15 8.31 -7.62
N LEU A 527 -18.11 8.78 -8.42
CA LEU A 527 -18.33 8.29 -9.77
C LEU A 527 -17.15 8.63 -10.68
N PHE A 528 -16.70 9.88 -10.67
CA PHE A 528 -15.57 10.36 -11.46
C PHE A 528 -14.31 9.52 -11.17
N GLN A 529 -13.94 9.37 -9.89
CA GLN A 529 -12.80 8.54 -9.50
C GLN A 529 -12.94 7.10 -10.00
N THR A 530 -14.14 6.51 -9.86
CA THR A 530 -14.41 5.13 -10.30
C THR A 530 -14.27 4.98 -11.81
N LEU A 531 -14.85 5.89 -12.59
CA LEU A 531 -14.77 5.89 -14.05
C LEU A 531 -13.34 6.14 -14.55
N GLU A 532 -12.59 7.05 -13.94
CA GLU A 532 -11.16 7.24 -14.22
C GLU A 532 -10.35 5.97 -13.92
N GLY A 533 -10.72 5.22 -12.89
CA GLY A 533 -10.17 3.91 -12.60
C GLY A 533 -10.38 2.92 -13.74
N ILE A 534 -11.61 2.83 -14.24
CA ILE A 534 -12.00 1.98 -15.37
C ILE A 534 -11.24 2.41 -16.65
N ILE A 535 -11.24 3.70 -16.94
CA ILE A 535 -10.60 4.29 -18.12
C ILE A 535 -9.08 4.03 -18.10
N SER A 536 -8.45 4.07 -16.92
CA SER A 536 -7.01 3.82 -16.76
C SER A 536 -6.56 2.41 -17.20
N VAL A 537 -7.49 1.45 -17.26
CA VAL A 537 -7.22 0.10 -17.79
C VAL A 537 -7.56 0.04 -19.26
N ILE A 538 -8.76 0.47 -19.64
CA ILE A 538 -9.28 0.28 -21.00
C ILE A 538 -8.47 1.05 -22.05
N ASN A 539 -7.94 2.23 -21.70
CA ASN A 539 -7.09 3.01 -22.61
C ASN A 539 -5.80 2.26 -22.97
N SER A 540 -5.27 1.44 -22.05
CA SER A 540 -4.06 0.66 -22.31
C SER A 540 -4.30 -0.54 -23.22
N THR A 541 -5.55 -1.00 -23.36
CA THR A 541 -5.92 -2.14 -24.20
C THR A 541 -6.52 -1.73 -25.55
N GLY A 542 -6.64 -0.42 -25.83
CA GLY A 542 -7.28 0.09 -27.05
C GLY A 542 -8.82 -0.01 -27.06
N GLY A 543 -9.43 -0.45 -25.96
CA GLY A 543 -10.88 -0.54 -25.81
C GLY A 543 -11.53 0.81 -25.51
N LYS A 544 -12.87 0.85 -25.52
CA LYS A 544 -13.66 2.05 -25.21
C LYS A 544 -14.73 1.81 -24.15
N LEU A 545 -14.85 2.72 -23.18
CA LEU A 545 -16.05 2.84 -22.35
C LEU A 545 -17.17 3.46 -23.20
N ILE A 546 -18.20 2.67 -23.55
CA ILE A 546 -19.27 3.05 -24.49
C ILE A 546 -20.59 3.43 -23.80
N GLY A 547 -20.54 3.74 -22.51
CA GLY A 547 -21.69 4.13 -21.71
C GLY A 547 -21.88 3.23 -20.48
N GLY A 548 -23.08 3.25 -19.91
CA GLY A 548 -23.36 2.56 -18.67
C GLY A 548 -24.66 2.97 -18.02
N HIS A 549 -24.83 2.55 -16.77
CA HIS A 549 -25.95 2.92 -15.92
C HIS A 549 -25.47 3.16 -14.48
N THR A 550 -26.14 4.06 -13.77
CA THR A 550 -25.79 4.39 -12.38
C THR A 550 -26.99 4.19 -11.47
N LEU A 551 -26.77 3.56 -10.32
CA LEU A 551 -27.77 3.36 -9.28
C LEU A 551 -27.34 4.05 -7.98
N GLU A 552 -28.30 4.43 -7.15
CA GLU A 552 -28.05 4.85 -5.77
C GLU A 552 -28.35 3.68 -4.83
N ASN A 553 -27.41 3.34 -3.96
CA ASN A 553 -27.62 2.39 -2.88
C ASN A 553 -28.56 3.00 -1.84
N ARG A 554 -29.79 2.48 -1.79
CA ARG A 554 -30.86 2.91 -0.86
C ARG A 554 -30.95 2.04 0.39
N ASP A 555 -30.02 1.12 0.59
CA ASP A 555 -30.05 0.25 1.75
C ASP A 555 -29.77 1.07 3.03
N ASN A 556 -30.85 1.42 3.72
CA ASN A 556 -30.81 2.17 4.97
C ASN A 556 -30.33 1.31 6.14
N SER A 557 -30.09 0.00 5.97
CA SER A 557 -29.53 -0.85 7.03
C SER A 557 -28.12 -0.39 7.44
N LEU A 558 -27.32 0.11 6.49
CA LEU A 558 -25.99 0.71 6.73
C LEU A 558 -26.09 2.16 7.25
N ALA A 559 -27.14 2.90 6.86
CA ALA A 559 -27.34 4.31 7.22
C ALA A 559 -28.08 4.53 8.55
N ASN A 560 -28.87 3.56 9.04
CA ASN A 560 -29.64 3.66 10.29
C ASN A 560 -28.88 3.22 11.56
N HIS A 561 -27.54 3.18 11.52
CA HIS A 561 -26.68 3.04 12.71
C HIS A 561 -26.63 4.32 13.59
N LYS A 562 -27.80 4.89 13.94
CA LYS A 562 -27.90 5.82 15.08
C LYS A 562 -27.78 5.09 16.43
N ILE A 563 -27.88 3.76 16.43
CA ILE A 563 -27.60 2.89 17.58
C ILE A 563 -26.40 2.02 17.19
N LEU A 564 -25.20 2.52 17.45
CA LEU A 564 -23.93 1.84 17.23
C LEU A 564 -23.75 0.75 18.30
N THR A 565 -24.19 -0.47 18.01
CA THR A 565 -23.44 -1.65 18.46
C THR A 565 -22.21 -1.80 17.54
N ASN A 566 -21.09 -2.19 18.12
CA ASN A 566 -19.72 -2.07 17.60
C ASN A 566 -19.37 -2.84 16.30
N ASN A 567 -20.32 -3.21 15.42
CA ASN A 567 -20.08 -4.29 14.44
C ASN A 567 -19.99 -3.90 12.95
N HIS A 568 -20.29 -2.66 12.53
CA HIS A 568 -20.06 -2.22 11.13
C HIS A 568 -18.97 -1.12 11.03
N LEU A 569 -17.85 -1.51 10.41
CA LEU A 569 -16.51 -0.88 10.47
C LEU A 569 -16.03 -0.26 9.13
N THR A 570 -16.91 0.05 8.18
CA THR A 570 -16.46 0.38 6.81
C THR A 570 -16.58 1.87 6.48
N PRO A 571 -15.58 2.47 5.78
CA PRO A 571 -15.70 3.77 5.14
C PRO A 571 -16.83 3.82 4.10
N ILE A 572 -17.43 4.99 3.88
CA ILE A 572 -18.57 5.20 2.96
C ILE A 572 -18.26 4.74 1.53
N SER A 573 -17.02 4.95 1.06
CA SER A 573 -16.61 4.55 -0.28
C SER A 573 -16.52 3.03 -0.47
N GLU A 574 -16.54 2.23 0.60
CA GLU A 574 -16.64 0.77 0.47
C GLU A 574 -18.06 0.32 0.11
N ASP A 575 -19.09 1.18 0.18
CA ASP A 575 -20.44 0.82 -0.25
C ASP A 575 -20.66 0.95 -1.76
N LEU A 576 -19.60 1.31 -2.51
CA LEU A 576 -19.56 1.28 -3.97
C LEU A 576 -19.68 -0.16 -4.50
N GLN A 577 -20.41 -0.34 -5.59
CA GLN A 577 -20.43 -1.58 -6.36
C GLN A 577 -20.23 -1.27 -7.83
N VAL A 578 -19.39 -2.05 -8.49
CA VAL A 578 -19.08 -1.89 -9.91
C VAL A 578 -19.27 -3.22 -10.60
N SER A 579 -20.03 -3.22 -11.69
CA SER A 579 -20.14 -4.33 -12.62
C SER A 579 -19.91 -3.82 -14.03
N LEU A 580 -19.20 -4.61 -14.83
CA LEU A 580 -18.77 -4.24 -16.15
C LEU A 580 -19.22 -5.31 -17.13
N ILE A 581 -19.88 -4.88 -18.20
CA ILE A 581 -20.17 -5.71 -19.35
C ILE A 581 -19.08 -5.43 -20.36
N ILE A 582 -18.31 -6.45 -20.74
CA ILE A 582 -17.15 -6.32 -21.62
C ILE A 582 -17.39 -7.06 -22.93
N ASN A 583 -16.89 -6.49 -24.01
CA ASN A 583 -16.96 -7.08 -25.34
C ASN A 583 -15.56 -7.16 -25.93
N GLY A 584 -15.24 -8.32 -26.48
CA GLY A 584 -13.94 -8.61 -27.06
C GLY A 584 -14.04 -9.26 -28.43
N GLN A 585 -12.89 -9.39 -29.06
CA GLN A 585 -12.77 -10.06 -30.35
C GLN A 585 -11.44 -10.82 -30.43
N CYS A 586 -11.48 -12.05 -30.94
CA CYS A 586 -10.29 -12.79 -31.34
C CYS A 586 -10.40 -13.28 -32.79
N PRO A 587 -9.27 -13.44 -33.51
CA PRO A 587 -9.24 -14.17 -34.78
C PRO A 587 -9.75 -15.62 -34.61
N LYS A 588 -10.24 -16.22 -35.70
CA LYS A 588 -10.88 -17.54 -35.67
C LYS A 588 -10.04 -18.63 -34.99
N ASP A 589 -8.74 -18.61 -35.25
CA ASP A 589 -7.79 -19.66 -34.83
C ASP A 589 -6.99 -19.25 -33.58
N CYS A 590 -7.39 -18.16 -32.91
CA CYS A 590 -6.74 -17.64 -31.70
C CYS A 590 -7.64 -17.75 -30.46
N PHE A 591 -8.79 -18.40 -30.56
CA PHE A 591 -9.66 -18.63 -29.40
C PHE A 591 -9.07 -19.71 -28.51
N TRP A 592 -8.93 -19.41 -27.22
CA TRP A 592 -8.47 -20.35 -26.22
C TRP A 592 -9.69 -20.93 -25.47
N PRO A 593 -10.02 -22.20 -25.67
CA PRO A 593 -11.11 -22.83 -24.95
C PRO A 593 -10.75 -23.11 -23.49
N LYS A 594 -11.76 -23.23 -22.61
CA LYS A 594 -11.55 -23.69 -21.23
C LYS A 594 -11.14 -25.16 -21.13
N GLY A 595 -11.63 -26.00 -22.06
CA GLY A 595 -11.26 -27.41 -22.19
C GLY A 595 -10.30 -27.68 -23.34
N GLY A 596 -9.81 -28.92 -23.46
CA GLY A 596 -8.90 -29.32 -24.54
C GLY A 596 -7.52 -29.76 -24.06
N PHE A 597 -7.37 -30.09 -22.77
CA PHE A 597 -6.14 -30.65 -22.24
C PHE A 597 -5.64 -31.83 -23.06
N LYS A 598 -4.32 -31.89 -23.26
CA LYS A 598 -3.63 -33.02 -23.89
C LYS A 598 -2.66 -33.66 -22.90
N HIS A 599 -2.35 -34.93 -23.14
CA HIS A 599 -1.33 -35.63 -22.38
C HIS A 599 0.04 -34.93 -22.51
N GLU A 600 0.76 -34.79 -21.40
CA GLU A 600 2.03 -34.06 -21.27
C GLU A 600 1.92 -32.55 -21.46
N ASP A 601 0.71 -31.98 -21.42
CA ASP A 601 0.58 -30.54 -21.26
C ASP A 601 1.18 -30.09 -19.92
N SER A 602 1.85 -28.94 -19.93
CA SER A 602 2.29 -28.23 -18.74
C SER A 602 1.34 -27.08 -18.45
N LEU A 603 1.08 -26.86 -17.16
CA LEU A 603 0.17 -25.83 -16.68
C LEU A 603 0.97 -24.63 -16.17
N ILE A 604 0.80 -23.47 -16.79
CA ILE A 604 1.44 -22.21 -16.39
C ILE A 604 0.41 -21.35 -15.65
N LEU A 605 0.80 -20.84 -14.48
CA LEU A 605 0.05 -19.83 -13.72
C LEU A 605 0.78 -18.49 -13.83
N SER A 606 0.07 -17.42 -14.21
CA SER A 606 0.70 -16.13 -14.54
C SER A 606 1.25 -15.36 -13.31
N HIS A 607 0.67 -15.52 -12.13
CA HIS A 607 1.10 -14.87 -10.88
C HIS A 607 0.58 -15.60 -9.62
N PRO A 608 1.02 -15.20 -8.40
CA PRO A 608 0.65 -15.88 -7.16
C PRO A 608 -0.85 -15.81 -6.82
N ILE A 609 -1.29 -16.70 -5.92
CA ILE A 609 -2.66 -16.79 -5.39
C ILE A 609 -2.73 -16.50 -3.88
N GLY A 610 -3.94 -16.42 -3.32
CA GLY A 610 -4.20 -16.23 -1.89
C GLY A 610 -4.85 -14.89 -1.51
N THR A 611 -5.43 -14.17 -2.49
CA THR A 611 -6.05 -12.86 -2.25
C THR A 611 -7.27 -12.96 -1.32
N GLY A 612 -8.07 -14.02 -1.40
CA GLY A 612 -9.25 -14.21 -0.55
C GLY A 612 -8.90 -14.27 0.93
N ALA A 613 -7.93 -15.10 1.31
CA ALA A 613 -7.46 -15.24 2.69
C ALA A 613 -6.85 -13.93 3.22
N LEU A 614 -6.06 -13.24 2.40
CA LEU A 614 -5.45 -11.96 2.74
C LEU A 614 -6.50 -10.88 3.04
N PHE A 615 -7.48 -10.70 2.16
CA PHE A 615 -8.51 -9.69 2.35
C PHE A 615 -9.51 -10.07 3.45
N ALA A 616 -9.81 -11.35 3.65
CA ALA A 616 -10.58 -11.82 4.81
C ALA A 616 -9.89 -11.44 6.13
N ALA A 617 -8.57 -11.66 6.23
CA ALA A 617 -7.78 -11.23 7.39
C ALA A 617 -7.67 -9.71 7.50
N ALA A 618 -7.58 -8.98 6.38
CA ALA A 618 -7.53 -7.52 6.37
C ALA A 618 -8.81 -6.88 6.93
N MET A 619 -9.97 -7.46 6.62
CA MET A 619 -11.28 -6.97 7.10
C MET A 619 -11.39 -7.01 8.63
N VAL A 620 -10.73 -7.97 9.28
CA VAL A 620 -10.65 -8.09 10.75
C VAL A 620 -9.38 -7.48 11.34
N ASN A 621 -8.59 -6.77 10.52
CA ASN A 621 -7.34 -6.10 10.89
C ASN A 621 -6.24 -7.06 11.42
N ALA A 622 -6.17 -8.27 10.85
CA ALA A 622 -5.17 -9.28 11.16
C ALA A 622 -4.01 -9.35 10.13
N ALA A 623 -4.25 -8.94 8.89
CA ALA A 623 -3.21 -8.90 7.86
C ALA A 623 -2.24 -7.73 8.08
N LYS A 624 -0.94 -7.96 7.81
CA LYS A 624 0.07 -6.90 7.86
C LYS A 624 -0.09 -5.94 6.66
N PRO A 625 0.24 -4.64 6.80
CA PRO A 625 0.16 -3.66 5.72
C PRO A 625 0.90 -4.09 4.45
N ASP A 626 2.16 -4.52 4.58
CA ASP A 626 3.01 -4.90 3.43
C ASP A 626 2.47 -6.12 2.67
N TRP A 627 1.75 -7.02 3.35
CA TRP A 627 1.11 -8.17 2.71
C TRP A 627 -0.05 -7.74 1.80
N ILE A 628 -0.88 -6.81 2.28
CA ILE A 628 -1.99 -6.25 1.50
C ILE A 628 -1.48 -5.37 0.36
N ASP A 629 -0.44 -4.59 0.62
CA ASP A 629 0.22 -3.78 -0.39
C ASP A 629 0.78 -4.65 -1.52
N SER A 630 1.49 -5.75 -1.18
CA SER A 630 2.01 -6.71 -2.18
C SER A 630 0.90 -7.36 -3.01
N ALA A 631 -0.23 -7.73 -2.37
CA ALA A 631 -1.36 -8.30 -3.08
C ALA A 631 -2.06 -7.28 -3.99
N ILE A 632 -2.25 -6.04 -3.54
CA ILE A 632 -2.81 -4.95 -4.35
C ILE A 632 -1.90 -4.62 -5.55
N GLU A 633 -0.58 -4.66 -5.37
CA GLU A 633 0.37 -4.49 -6.46
C GLU A 633 0.25 -5.63 -7.48
N GLY A 634 0.17 -6.89 -7.04
CA GLY A 634 -0.05 -8.05 -7.91
C GLY A 634 -1.39 -7.99 -8.66
N MET A 635 -2.49 -7.70 -7.97
CA MET A 635 -3.83 -7.57 -8.58
C MET A 635 -3.94 -6.43 -9.60
N GLN A 636 -3.03 -5.45 -9.57
CA GLN A 636 -2.99 -4.35 -10.54
C GLN A 636 -2.19 -4.68 -11.82
N GLN A 637 -1.54 -5.84 -11.88
CA GLN A 637 -0.79 -6.27 -13.05
C GLN A 637 -1.76 -6.52 -14.22
N ASN A 638 -1.60 -5.75 -15.31
CA ASN A 638 -2.39 -5.96 -16.52
C ASN A 638 -1.92 -7.25 -17.23
N GLN A 639 -2.85 -8.15 -17.54
CA GLN A 639 -2.59 -9.44 -18.15
C GLN A 639 -2.88 -9.48 -19.66
N SER A 640 -3.31 -8.38 -20.27
CA SER A 640 -3.60 -8.31 -21.72
C SER A 640 -2.44 -8.76 -22.60
N SER A 641 -1.20 -8.38 -22.26
CA SER A 641 -0.03 -8.76 -23.05
C SER A 641 0.24 -10.26 -23.07
N ILE A 642 -0.35 -11.06 -22.16
CA ILE A 642 -0.26 -12.52 -22.21
C ILE A 642 -0.86 -13.04 -23.52
N VAL A 643 -1.95 -12.43 -24.01
CA VAL A 643 -2.57 -12.79 -25.28
C VAL A 643 -1.59 -12.63 -26.43
N GLU A 644 -0.91 -11.48 -26.51
CA GLU A 644 0.09 -11.21 -27.55
C GLU A 644 1.32 -12.10 -27.43
N ILE A 645 1.85 -12.28 -26.21
CA ILE A 645 3.04 -13.10 -25.94
C ILE A 645 2.79 -14.56 -26.31
N LEU A 646 1.56 -15.05 -26.11
CA LEU A 646 1.22 -16.45 -26.32
C LEU A 646 0.56 -16.75 -27.66
N ALA A 647 0.34 -15.74 -28.50
CA ALA A 647 -0.34 -15.88 -29.79
C ALA A 647 0.36 -16.86 -30.75
N HIS A 648 1.68 -17.03 -30.66
CA HIS A 648 2.47 -17.95 -31.50
C HIS A 648 2.69 -19.33 -30.87
N TYR A 649 2.15 -19.58 -29.68
CA TYR A 649 2.20 -20.88 -29.02
C TYR A 649 0.88 -21.64 -29.16
N SER A 650 0.97 -22.96 -29.02
CA SER A 650 -0.15 -23.89 -29.16
C SER A 650 -0.95 -24.00 -27.86
N VAL A 651 -1.65 -22.93 -27.46
CA VAL A 651 -2.50 -22.94 -26.26
C VAL A 651 -3.64 -23.95 -26.43
N ASN A 652 -3.61 -25.03 -25.64
CA ASN A 652 -4.61 -26.09 -25.71
C ASN A 652 -5.85 -25.78 -24.88
N ALA A 653 -5.66 -25.11 -23.74
CA ALA A 653 -6.73 -24.65 -22.88
C ALA A 653 -6.26 -23.47 -22.03
N ALA A 654 -7.16 -22.56 -21.66
CA ALA A 654 -6.88 -21.48 -20.72
C ALA A 654 -8.13 -21.09 -19.93
N THR A 655 -7.93 -20.56 -18.73
CA THR A 655 -8.99 -19.97 -17.90
C THR A 655 -8.37 -18.99 -16.91
N ASP A 656 -9.15 -18.11 -16.30
CA ASP A 656 -8.68 -17.27 -15.22
C ASP A 656 -9.14 -17.77 -13.84
N ILE A 657 -8.20 -17.81 -12.90
CA ILE A 657 -8.47 -18.33 -11.56
C ILE A 657 -9.13 -17.24 -10.74
N THR A 658 -10.42 -17.37 -10.48
CA THR A 658 -11.25 -16.37 -9.80
C THR A 658 -12.01 -16.94 -8.57
N GLY A 659 -13.33 -16.82 -8.51
CA GLY A 659 -14.15 -17.06 -7.31
C GLY A 659 -14.16 -18.50 -6.80
N PHE A 660 -13.93 -19.49 -7.66
CA PHE A 660 -13.94 -20.91 -7.27
C PHE A 660 -12.57 -21.43 -6.80
N GLY A 661 -11.54 -20.57 -6.83
CA GLY A 661 -10.17 -20.96 -6.54
C GLY A 661 -9.57 -21.88 -7.61
N LEU A 662 -8.31 -22.27 -7.41
CA LEU A 662 -7.56 -23.07 -8.38
C LEU A 662 -8.16 -24.45 -8.60
N LEU A 663 -8.60 -25.14 -7.53
CA LEU A 663 -9.23 -26.47 -7.68
C LEU A 663 -10.55 -26.43 -8.41
N GLY A 664 -11.39 -25.42 -8.13
CA GLY A 664 -12.68 -25.29 -8.80
C GLY A 664 -12.52 -25.11 -10.31
N HIS A 665 -11.66 -24.17 -10.70
CA HIS A 665 -11.35 -23.89 -12.10
C HIS A 665 -10.66 -25.05 -12.82
N LEU A 666 -9.69 -25.73 -12.18
CA LEU A 666 -9.12 -26.97 -12.74
C LEU A 666 -10.17 -28.07 -12.92
N GLY A 667 -11.15 -28.16 -12.01
CA GLY A 667 -12.29 -29.06 -12.14
C GLY A 667 -13.14 -28.76 -13.37
N GLU A 668 -13.39 -27.48 -13.67
CA GLU A 668 -14.09 -27.06 -14.90
C GLU A 668 -13.30 -27.42 -16.16
N MET A 669 -11.99 -27.15 -16.18
CA MET A 669 -11.12 -27.49 -17.32
C MET A 669 -11.05 -29.01 -17.55
N LEU A 670 -10.94 -29.80 -16.48
CA LEU A 670 -10.96 -31.26 -16.54
C LEU A 670 -12.31 -31.77 -17.07
N LYS A 671 -13.43 -31.23 -16.57
CA LYS A 671 -14.77 -31.57 -17.05
C LYS A 671 -14.93 -31.28 -18.54
N ALA A 672 -14.44 -30.13 -19.01
CA ALA A 672 -14.50 -29.74 -20.42
C ALA A 672 -13.53 -30.52 -21.31
N SER A 673 -12.52 -31.18 -20.73
CA SER A 673 -11.50 -31.96 -21.47
C SER A 673 -11.77 -33.47 -21.49
N ASN A 674 -12.72 -33.98 -20.69
CA ASN A 674 -13.08 -35.39 -20.65
C ASN A 674 -14.46 -35.62 -21.29
N PRO A 675 -14.72 -36.81 -21.86
CA PRO A 675 -16.05 -37.18 -22.34
C PRO A 675 -17.12 -37.04 -21.24
N ALA A 676 -18.27 -36.45 -21.58
CA ALA A 676 -19.31 -36.10 -20.62
C ALA A 676 -19.86 -37.33 -19.86
N ASP A 677 -20.01 -38.45 -20.56
CA ASP A 677 -20.49 -39.73 -20.01
C ASP A 677 -19.51 -40.33 -18.98
N LEU A 678 -18.21 -40.22 -19.23
CA LEU A 678 -17.17 -40.64 -18.29
C LEU A 678 -17.14 -39.71 -17.07
N TRP A 679 -17.23 -38.40 -17.29
CA TRP A 679 -17.24 -37.41 -16.21
C TRP A 679 -18.44 -37.60 -15.26
N GLU A 680 -19.64 -37.84 -15.80
CA GLU A 680 -20.84 -38.14 -14.99
C GLU A 680 -20.68 -39.39 -14.13
N ARG A 681 -19.93 -40.38 -14.62
CA ARG A 681 -19.55 -41.59 -13.87
C ARG A 681 -18.35 -41.38 -12.95
N LYS A 682 -17.83 -40.15 -12.83
CA LYS A 682 -16.64 -39.77 -12.06
C LYS A 682 -15.36 -40.47 -12.52
N ILE A 683 -15.29 -40.78 -13.81
CA ILE A 683 -14.12 -41.35 -14.49
C ILE A 683 -13.45 -40.21 -15.28
N SER A 684 -12.13 -40.12 -15.16
CA SER A 684 -11.31 -39.09 -15.83
C SER A 684 -10.12 -39.78 -16.49
N GLU A 685 -10.03 -39.71 -17.82
CA GLU A 685 -8.91 -40.25 -18.59
C GLU A 685 -7.67 -39.38 -18.42
N LEU A 686 -7.87 -38.07 -18.40
CA LEU A 686 -6.84 -37.09 -18.10
C LEU A 686 -6.91 -36.69 -16.63
N VAL A 687 -5.76 -36.59 -15.98
CA VAL A 687 -5.62 -36.13 -14.60
C VAL A 687 -4.58 -35.04 -14.55
N VAL A 688 -4.69 -34.14 -13.56
CA VAL A 688 -3.70 -33.08 -13.35
C VAL A 688 -2.81 -33.46 -12.18
N ASN A 689 -1.50 -33.37 -12.34
CA ASN A 689 -0.53 -33.50 -11.26
C ASN A 689 0.08 -32.12 -10.96
N LEU A 690 -0.27 -31.56 -9.80
CA LEU A 690 0.22 -30.28 -9.32
C LEU A 690 1.51 -30.44 -8.52
N ASP A 691 2.45 -29.54 -8.73
CA ASP A 691 3.65 -29.40 -7.91
C ASP A 691 3.42 -28.35 -6.81
N TYR A 692 3.38 -28.83 -5.57
CA TYR A 692 3.23 -28.00 -4.39
C TYR A 692 4.25 -26.86 -4.32
N LEU A 693 5.52 -27.14 -4.65
CA LEU A 693 6.61 -26.15 -4.50
C LEU A 693 6.56 -25.04 -5.54
N SER A 694 5.87 -25.28 -6.66
CA SER A 694 5.77 -24.32 -7.77
C SER A 694 4.56 -23.38 -7.66
N ILE A 695 3.55 -23.74 -6.85
CA ILE A 695 2.37 -22.89 -6.61
C ILE A 695 2.73 -21.78 -5.62
N GLN A 696 2.93 -20.57 -6.16
CA GLN A 696 3.29 -19.41 -5.36
C GLN A 696 2.07 -18.76 -4.71
N THR A 697 2.25 -18.31 -3.47
CA THR A 697 1.25 -17.50 -2.75
C THR A 697 1.79 -16.10 -2.48
N PHE A 698 0.88 -15.14 -2.33
CA PHE A 698 1.25 -13.82 -1.84
C PHE A 698 1.86 -13.90 -0.42
N PRO A 699 2.75 -12.96 -0.05
CA PRO A 699 3.33 -12.93 1.30
C PRO A 699 2.26 -12.94 2.40
N GLY A 700 2.43 -13.80 3.41
CA GLY A 700 1.53 -13.88 4.57
C GLY A 700 0.35 -14.84 4.43
N VAL A 701 0.04 -15.35 3.23
CA VAL A 701 -1.10 -16.26 3.01
C VAL A 701 -0.99 -17.52 3.85
N ASN A 702 0.18 -18.18 3.81
CA ASN A 702 0.41 -19.42 4.54
C ASN A 702 0.32 -19.21 6.06
N GLU A 703 0.82 -18.08 6.56
CA GLU A 703 0.73 -17.70 7.97
C GLU A 703 -0.72 -17.46 8.40
N LEU A 704 -1.51 -16.77 7.57
CA LEU A 704 -2.91 -16.47 7.86
C LEU A 704 -3.78 -17.73 7.85
N ILE A 705 -3.60 -18.61 6.86
CA ILE A 705 -4.34 -19.87 6.78
C ILE A 705 -4.00 -20.77 7.97
N LYS A 706 -2.73 -20.85 8.39
CA LYS A 706 -2.33 -21.56 9.62
C LYS A 706 -2.97 -20.98 10.88
N CYS A 707 -3.23 -19.67 10.91
CA CYS A 707 -4.00 -19.02 11.97
C CYS A 707 -5.52 -19.19 11.80
N GLY A 708 -5.98 -19.94 10.79
CA GLY A 708 -7.38 -20.25 10.56
C GLY A 708 -8.15 -19.19 9.76
N PHE A 709 -7.50 -18.17 9.21
CA PHE A 709 -8.19 -17.17 8.38
C PHE A 709 -8.49 -17.73 7.00
N THR A 710 -9.77 -17.72 6.63
CA THR A 710 -10.26 -18.16 5.32
C THR A 710 -11.42 -17.27 4.86
N SER A 711 -11.59 -17.13 3.55
CA SER A 711 -12.69 -16.35 2.96
C SER A 711 -14.03 -17.06 3.15
N THR A 712 -15.14 -16.30 3.23
CA THR A 712 -16.48 -16.90 3.31
C THR A 712 -16.82 -17.79 2.12
N LEU A 713 -16.31 -17.47 0.93
CA LEU A 713 -16.51 -18.26 -0.29
C LEU A 713 -15.56 -19.47 -0.39
N ALA A 714 -14.45 -19.48 0.36
CA ALA A 714 -13.56 -20.65 0.40
C ALA A 714 -14.26 -21.86 1.07
N LEU A 715 -15.10 -21.62 2.09
CA LEU A 715 -15.83 -22.69 2.78
C LEU A 715 -16.69 -23.57 1.84
N PRO A 716 -17.59 -23.01 1.01
CA PRO A 716 -18.31 -23.83 0.03
C PRO A 716 -17.39 -24.40 -1.07
N ASN A 717 -16.27 -23.74 -1.41
CA ASN A 717 -15.30 -24.27 -2.37
C ASN A 717 -14.59 -25.54 -1.88
N ARG A 718 -14.67 -25.89 -0.58
CA ARG A 718 -14.15 -27.18 -0.06
C ARG A 718 -14.77 -28.40 -0.74
N ILE A 719 -15.94 -28.26 -1.38
CA ILE A 719 -16.52 -29.32 -2.21
C ILE A 719 -15.56 -29.81 -3.29
N TYR A 720 -14.65 -28.95 -3.78
CA TYR A 720 -13.67 -29.30 -4.80
C TYR A 720 -12.53 -30.19 -4.29
N TRP A 721 -12.39 -30.41 -2.98
CA TRP A 721 -11.46 -31.41 -2.43
C TRP A 721 -11.78 -32.83 -2.92
N GLN A 722 -13.03 -33.09 -3.29
CA GLN A 722 -13.43 -34.37 -3.89
C GLN A 722 -12.65 -34.70 -5.17
N LEU A 723 -12.14 -33.69 -5.91
CA LEU A 723 -11.33 -33.89 -7.11
C LEU A 723 -10.00 -34.58 -6.77
N ILE A 724 -9.47 -34.30 -5.58
CA ILE A 724 -8.25 -34.94 -5.07
C ILE A 724 -8.58 -36.33 -4.53
N GLU A 725 -9.65 -36.45 -3.73
CA GLU A 725 -10.11 -37.73 -3.19
C GLU A 725 -10.40 -38.77 -4.30
N GLN A 726 -10.93 -38.32 -5.44
CA GLN A 726 -11.23 -39.16 -6.61
C GLN A 726 -10.01 -39.42 -7.50
N GLY A 727 -8.86 -38.82 -7.18
CA GLY A 727 -7.61 -38.95 -7.93
C GLY A 727 -7.59 -38.23 -9.29
N MET A 728 -8.53 -37.31 -9.54
CA MET A 728 -8.58 -36.48 -10.75
C MET A 728 -7.50 -35.39 -10.72
N ILE A 729 -7.24 -34.84 -9.54
CA ILE A 729 -6.13 -33.92 -9.28
C ILE A 729 -5.21 -34.59 -8.25
N LYS A 730 -3.96 -34.78 -8.61
CA LYS A 730 -2.89 -35.29 -7.74
C LYS A 730 -2.02 -34.12 -7.32
N ILE A 731 -1.47 -34.19 -6.11
CA ILE A 731 -0.54 -33.18 -5.61
C ILE A 731 0.76 -33.88 -5.24
N SER A 732 1.85 -33.48 -5.89
CA SER A 732 3.20 -33.90 -5.56
C SER A 732 3.68 -33.11 -4.34
N LEU A 733 3.81 -33.79 -3.19
CA LEU A 733 4.19 -33.19 -1.89
C LEU A 733 5.47 -33.85 -1.36
N PRO A 734 6.36 -33.09 -0.71
CA PRO A 734 7.40 -33.67 0.13
C PRO A 734 6.78 -34.37 1.35
N ASN A 735 7.35 -35.52 1.77
CA ASN A 735 6.86 -36.33 2.91
C ASN A 735 6.73 -35.55 4.25
N SER A 736 7.34 -34.38 4.37
CA SER A 736 7.38 -33.54 5.57
C SER A 736 6.26 -32.48 5.66
N VAL A 737 5.36 -32.39 4.67
CA VAL A 737 4.38 -31.29 4.57
C VAL A 737 2.97 -31.82 4.81
N SER A 738 2.28 -31.29 5.84
CA SER A 738 0.84 -31.49 6.00
C SER A 738 0.08 -30.79 4.87
N ILE A 739 -0.80 -31.52 4.20
CA ILE A 739 -1.55 -31.05 3.04
C ILE A 739 -2.68 -30.07 3.41
N ASP A 740 -3.17 -30.09 4.65
CA ASP A 740 -4.42 -29.42 5.05
C ASP A 740 -4.41 -27.91 4.79
N SER A 741 -3.34 -27.21 5.19
CA SER A 741 -3.23 -25.77 4.92
C SER A 741 -3.08 -25.45 3.43
N PHE A 742 -2.53 -26.38 2.65
CA PHE A 742 -2.41 -26.20 1.21
C PHE A 742 -3.75 -26.39 0.50
N LEU A 743 -4.57 -27.33 0.95
CA LEU A 743 -5.93 -27.51 0.41
C LEU A 743 -6.79 -26.25 0.54
N GLU A 744 -6.61 -25.49 1.63
CA GLU A 744 -7.25 -24.18 1.82
C GLU A 744 -6.75 -23.12 0.81
N VAL A 745 -5.44 -23.12 0.49
CA VAL A 745 -4.88 -22.23 -0.53
C VAL A 745 -5.52 -22.51 -1.89
N LEU A 746 -5.68 -23.77 -2.26
CA LEU A 746 -6.13 -24.14 -3.60
C LEU A 746 -7.62 -23.85 -3.84
N ILE A 747 -8.42 -23.69 -2.79
CA ILE A 747 -9.85 -23.33 -2.86
C ILE A 747 -10.12 -21.85 -2.57
N ASP A 748 -9.09 -21.10 -2.19
CA ASP A 748 -9.21 -19.69 -1.84
C ASP A 748 -9.72 -18.90 -3.07
N PRO A 749 -10.81 -18.13 -2.95
CA PRO A 749 -11.31 -17.30 -4.04
C PRO A 749 -10.30 -16.21 -4.38
N GLN A 750 -10.05 -16.01 -5.67
CA GLN A 750 -9.12 -15.01 -6.16
C GLN A 750 -9.86 -13.81 -6.76
N THR A 751 -9.46 -12.60 -6.34
CA THR A 751 -9.87 -11.34 -7.00
C THR A 751 -8.72 -10.85 -7.88
N CYS A 752 -9.01 -10.50 -9.14
CA CYS A 752 -7.97 -10.22 -10.16
C CYS A 752 -6.92 -11.34 -10.20
N GLY A 753 -7.38 -12.59 -10.26
CA GLY A 753 -6.49 -13.74 -10.18
C GLY A 753 -5.75 -14.05 -11.47
N PRO A 754 -4.86 -15.04 -11.43
CA PRO A 754 -3.98 -15.35 -12.55
C PRO A 754 -4.71 -16.08 -13.68
N ILE A 755 -4.21 -15.93 -14.90
CA ILE A 755 -4.56 -16.82 -16.01
C ILE A 755 -3.79 -18.14 -15.85
N LEU A 756 -4.51 -19.25 -15.92
CA LEU A 756 -3.99 -20.61 -15.99
C LEU A 756 -4.01 -21.07 -17.45
N ILE A 757 -2.87 -21.52 -17.96
CA ILE A 757 -2.67 -21.85 -19.37
C ILE A 757 -2.11 -23.27 -19.50
N SER A 758 -2.67 -24.04 -20.43
CA SER A 758 -2.21 -25.38 -20.81
C SER A 758 -1.51 -25.34 -22.17
N LEU A 759 -0.26 -25.77 -22.20
CA LEU A 759 0.59 -25.79 -23.38
C LEU A 759 1.37 -27.12 -23.46
N PRO A 760 1.76 -27.58 -24.67
CA PRO A 760 2.70 -28.68 -24.79
C PRO A 760 3.98 -28.42 -23.99
N LYS A 761 4.49 -29.44 -23.29
CA LYS A 761 5.66 -29.32 -22.39
C LYS A 761 6.88 -28.61 -22.98
N THR A 762 7.19 -28.85 -24.26
CA THR A 762 8.33 -28.22 -24.95
C THR A 762 8.13 -26.73 -25.17
N GLU A 763 6.89 -26.31 -25.46
CA GLU A 763 6.55 -24.90 -25.66
C GLU A 763 6.40 -24.16 -24.33
N ALA A 764 5.85 -24.81 -23.30
CA ALA A 764 5.62 -24.21 -21.99
C ALA A 764 6.89 -23.63 -21.36
N GLN A 765 8.06 -24.25 -21.58
CA GLN A 765 9.33 -23.74 -21.07
C GLN A 765 9.74 -22.43 -21.78
N HIS A 766 9.57 -22.35 -23.10
CA HIS A 766 9.87 -21.13 -23.86
C HIS A 766 8.86 -20.02 -23.55
N ALA A 767 7.56 -20.37 -23.49
CA ALA A 767 6.51 -19.44 -23.10
C ALA A 767 6.77 -18.84 -21.71
N LEU A 768 7.25 -19.64 -20.75
CA LEU A 768 7.61 -19.15 -19.42
C LEU A 768 8.76 -18.13 -19.47
N VAL A 769 9.77 -18.37 -20.28
CA VAL A 769 10.90 -17.44 -20.49
C VAL A 769 10.40 -16.13 -21.10
N ASP A 770 9.54 -16.20 -22.12
CA ASP A 770 8.97 -15.01 -22.77
C ASP A 770 8.08 -14.21 -21.81
N LEU A 771 7.26 -14.88 -21.00
CA LEU A 771 6.47 -14.25 -19.94
C LEU A 771 7.37 -13.51 -18.94
N HIS A 772 8.47 -14.15 -18.50
CA HIS A 772 9.43 -13.53 -17.58
C HIS A 772 10.12 -12.32 -18.19
N ALA A 773 10.54 -12.42 -19.45
CA ALA A 773 11.15 -11.33 -20.22
C ALA A 773 10.22 -10.13 -20.36
N ASN A 774 8.90 -10.36 -20.43
CA ASN A 774 7.87 -9.32 -20.54
C ASN A 774 7.23 -8.93 -19.20
N GLY A 775 7.89 -9.23 -18.07
CA GLY A 775 7.52 -8.69 -16.75
C GLY A 775 6.68 -9.60 -15.85
N PHE A 776 6.23 -10.77 -16.32
CA PHE A 776 5.53 -11.77 -15.50
C PHE A 776 6.51 -12.64 -14.72
N LYS A 777 7.38 -12.03 -13.91
CA LYS A 777 8.48 -12.71 -13.18
C LYS A 777 8.02 -13.80 -12.21
N ASN A 778 6.76 -13.74 -11.78
CA ASN A 778 6.16 -14.72 -10.87
C ASN A 778 5.41 -15.84 -11.61
N ALA A 779 5.38 -15.82 -12.94
CA ALA A 779 4.78 -16.92 -13.70
C ALA A 779 5.54 -18.22 -13.40
N LYS A 780 4.81 -19.33 -13.25
CA LYS A 780 5.38 -20.65 -12.94
C LYS A 780 4.62 -21.75 -13.64
N ILE A 781 5.35 -22.78 -14.08
CA ILE A 781 4.75 -24.08 -14.40
C ILE A 781 4.40 -24.73 -13.07
N ILE A 782 3.11 -24.93 -12.81
CA ILE A 782 2.58 -25.42 -11.53
C ILE A 782 2.22 -26.90 -11.54
N GLY A 783 2.31 -27.56 -12.69
CA GLY A 783 1.91 -28.95 -12.83
C GLY A 783 1.86 -29.40 -14.28
N LYS A 784 1.34 -30.61 -14.48
CA LYS A 784 1.19 -31.22 -15.81
C LYS A 784 -0.05 -32.09 -15.90
N VAL A 785 -0.51 -32.33 -17.12
CA VAL A 785 -1.61 -33.24 -17.46
C VAL A 785 -1.05 -34.62 -17.80
N GLU A 786 -1.57 -35.65 -17.16
CA GLU A 786 -1.19 -37.05 -17.38
C GLU A 786 -2.41 -37.87 -17.78
N ARG A 787 -2.20 -39.00 -18.48
CA ARG A 787 -3.23 -40.03 -18.57
C ARG A 787 -3.32 -40.77 -17.24
N ARG A 788 -4.53 -41.01 -16.76
CA ARG A 788 -4.77 -41.90 -15.62
C ARG A 788 -4.29 -43.29 -16.01
N LYS A 789 -3.22 -43.77 -15.35
CA LYS A 789 -2.84 -45.19 -15.45
C LYS A 789 -4.02 -46.01 -14.92
N GLU A 790 -4.48 -46.99 -15.70
CA GLU A 790 -5.52 -47.93 -15.28
C GLU A 790 -5.16 -48.52 -13.91
N ILE A 791 -6.18 -48.65 -13.04
CA ILE A 791 -6.06 -49.18 -11.68
C ILE A 791 -5.77 -50.67 -11.73
#